data_AF-A0A6B1GQF6-F1
#
_entry.id   AF-A0A6B1GQF6-F1
#
_cell.length_a   1.000
_cell.length_b   1.000
_cell.length_c   1.000
_cell.angle_alpha   90.00
_cell.angle_beta   90.00
_cell.angle_gamma   90.00
#
_symmetry.space_group_name_H-M   'P 1'
#
loop_
_entity.id
_entity.type
_entity.pdbx_description
1 polymer ?
#
loop_
_entity_poly.entity_id
_entity_poly.type
_entity_poly.pdbx_seq_one_letter_code
_entity_poly.pdbx_strand_id
1 'polypeptide(L)'
;MRSLNQISCFKHAHRRLWVATIFLFLFSIGSSVTPHLLHAQTTDDSTETVNEEHVETAESTEVDSQAESPATPSYEIGVSIDRVRELVALGTVELAYRLIAEARPEYDQTSDWMEWETLYLELAWQLEAWNDLIGRAGQLEETEISHLAQTYAIRAQIHLKQYSNALRNIRALILDQSGDQSTLIQLRRLIAQLYVEEENLEDAEIALALYDRDYRPSAPEWEHRYTRVLFLNNKLDEAQIRLSPLQTLEAQLLNLYAKFQTRASSPAETVLKGLEIEPQFESDPELHAELWALIEVAARAYNDFEMQTEAIESGLSIDYPQLSKWEHLPVVPLNTEIQLLETYDNFAFFVGNDIGLVIGDDESWFQLAQEFEITSPITARAVHAYLARNAYDSEYQERSTRALADLLNEAALQNLLDRLFVRNNLLDVSMVSHELQTRLANTLLKQKDYEKALSIINVMAKPEEPAQLESWFLTQARIAISIGEYDRSGRLLDEAISNLPLQAEQSAIDRIKQVVYDLQDRNQHDLAIQFFVKLYDKAIETQDRRELLRWISESYSAMEDYVNASEQLLRSAQLGNDWNDEWGIAARLKAGDEMVNAGFVNDARVIYTQLHNDALDPRTRALISARLHGLPVSDSLNTQ
;
A
#
# COMPACT_ATOMS: atom_id res chain seq x y z
N MET A 1 19.95 48.69 -31.58
CA MET A 1 19.72 48.29 -30.18
C MET A 1 18.37 48.85 -29.69
N ARG A 2 17.25 48.22 -30.06
CA ARG A 2 15.88 48.50 -29.55
C ARG A 2 14.88 47.47 -30.14
N SER A 3 15.09 46.18 -29.86
CA SER A 3 14.33 45.09 -30.51
C SER A 3 14.52 43.71 -29.84
N LEU A 4 14.43 43.61 -28.51
CA LEU A 4 14.51 42.33 -27.78
C LEU A 4 13.46 42.13 -26.65
N ASN A 5 12.84 43.20 -26.13
CA ASN A 5 11.83 43.10 -25.06
C ASN A 5 10.42 42.74 -25.59
N GLN A 6 10.29 41.70 -26.42
CA GLN A 6 8.99 41.24 -26.96
C GLN A 6 8.79 39.72 -26.99
N ILE A 7 9.71 38.93 -26.43
CA ILE A 7 9.63 37.45 -26.46
C ILE A 7 9.17 36.84 -25.14
N SER A 8 9.43 37.46 -23.98
CA SER A 8 8.99 36.96 -22.66
C SER A 8 7.47 36.97 -22.50
N CYS A 9 6.78 38.01 -22.98
CA CYS A 9 5.33 38.17 -22.81
C CYS A 9 4.46 37.13 -23.55
N PHE A 10 5.03 36.28 -24.42
CA PHE A 10 4.23 35.39 -25.28
C PHE A 10 3.97 33.99 -24.70
N LYS A 11 4.77 33.51 -23.73
CA LYS A 11 4.59 32.16 -23.15
C LYS A 11 3.52 32.11 -22.05
N HIS A 12 3.36 33.15 -21.25
CA HIS A 12 2.37 33.19 -20.16
C HIS A 12 0.90 33.28 -20.63
N ALA A 13 0.66 33.73 -21.87
CA ALA A 13 -0.69 33.84 -22.42
C ALA A 13 -1.32 32.48 -22.79
N HIS A 14 -0.52 31.47 -23.15
CA HIS A 14 -1.05 30.24 -23.75
C HIS A 14 -1.49 29.16 -22.75
N ARG A 15 -0.88 29.06 -21.55
CA ARG A 15 -1.37 28.14 -20.49
C ARG A 15 -2.70 28.62 -19.88
N ARG A 16 -2.96 29.93 -19.79
CA ARG A 16 -4.20 30.47 -19.21
C ARG A 16 -5.43 30.41 -20.13
N LEU A 17 -5.26 30.22 -21.45
CA LEU A 17 -6.38 30.21 -22.40
C LEU A 17 -7.14 28.88 -22.51
N TRP A 18 -6.66 27.80 -21.88
CA TRP A 18 -7.36 26.49 -21.88
C TRP A 18 -8.26 26.29 -20.65
N VAL A 19 -7.93 26.90 -19.51
CA VAL A 19 -8.74 26.84 -18.28
C VAL A 19 -9.97 27.77 -18.35
N ALA A 20 -9.85 28.90 -19.05
CA ALA A 20 -10.90 29.93 -19.13
C ALA A 20 -12.18 29.52 -19.89
N THR A 21 -12.18 28.38 -20.59
CA THR A 21 -13.31 27.94 -21.44
C THR A 21 -14.29 27.00 -20.70
N ILE A 22 -13.95 26.53 -19.50
CA ILE A 22 -14.79 25.60 -18.71
C ILE A 22 -15.53 26.32 -17.55
N PHE A 23 -15.05 27.48 -17.10
CA PHE A 23 -15.63 28.27 -16.00
C PHE A 23 -16.66 29.34 -16.42
N LEU A 24 -17.32 29.16 -17.57
CA LEU A 24 -18.32 30.11 -18.10
C LEU A 24 -19.72 29.52 -18.34
N PHE A 25 -20.08 28.51 -17.55
CA PHE A 25 -21.46 28.10 -17.27
C PHE A 25 -21.61 27.85 -15.77
N LEU A 26 -22.81 28.08 -15.22
CA LEU A 26 -23.15 27.96 -13.79
C LEU A 26 -22.47 28.98 -12.84
N PHE A 27 -22.93 30.24 -12.86
CA PHE A 27 -23.78 30.80 -11.77
C PHE A 27 -24.03 32.31 -11.96
N SER A 28 -25.30 32.70 -12.14
CA SER A 28 -25.75 34.05 -11.81
C SER A 28 -27.22 34.03 -11.40
N ILE A 29 -27.43 34.13 -10.08
CA ILE A 29 -28.44 34.92 -9.35
C ILE A 29 -29.66 35.38 -10.18
N GLY A 30 -30.93 35.12 -9.84
CA GLY A 30 -31.50 34.51 -8.63
C GLY A 30 -32.65 35.36 -8.05
N SER A 31 -33.79 34.75 -7.67
CA SER A 31 -34.99 35.39 -7.09
C SER A 31 -35.78 36.33 -8.05
N SER A 32 -37.10 36.56 -7.92
CA SER A 32 -38.15 35.93 -7.09
C SER A 32 -39.60 36.30 -7.55
N VAL A 33 -40.56 35.40 -7.31
CA VAL A 33 -42.02 35.66 -7.05
C VAL A 33 -42.94 36.09 -8.23
N THR A 34 -44.23 35.73 -8.06
CA THR A 34 -45.42 35.81 -8.95
C THR A 34 -46.22 37.12 -8.71
N PRO A 35 -47.51 37.34 -9.14
CA PRO A 35 -48.45 36.58 -10.01
C PRO A 35 -49.27 37.41 -11.05
N HIS A 36 -50.08 36.78 -11.92
CA HIS A 36 -51.56 36.98 -12.00
C HIS A 36 -52.33 36.10 -13.03
N LEU A 37 -53.65 35.99 -12.84
CA LEU A 37 -54.63 35.14 -13.55
C LEU A 37 -55.17 35.66 -14.90
N LEU A 38 -55.62 34.76 -15.79
CA LEU A 38 -57.03 34.46 -16.18
C LEU A 38 -57.03 33.25 -17.17
N HIS A 39 -57.89 32.21 -17.07
CA HIS A 39 -59.27 32.05 -17.62
C HIS A 39 -59.41 32.16 -19.16
N ALA A 40 -60.16 31.30 -19.88
CA ALA A 40 -61.01 30.15 -19.50
C ALA A 40 -61.44 29.25 -20.71
N GLN A 41 -61.99 28.04 -20.43
CA GLN A 41 -63.02 27.28 -21.21
C GLN A 41 -62.67 26.75 -22.64
N THR A 42 -63.25 25.69 -23.25
CA THR A 42 -64.20 24.59 -22.88
C THR A 42 -64.24 23.51 -24.00
N THR A 43 -64.90 22.35 -23.75
CA THR A 43 -65.70 21.49 -24.70
C THR A 43 -65.00 20.76 -25.88
N ASP A 44 -65.38 19.56 -26.35
CA ASP A 44 -66.20 18.46 -25.75
C ASP A 44 -66.10 17.13 -26.56
N ASP A 45 -66.60 16.03 -25.95
CA ASP A 45 -67.33 14.85 -26.51
C ASP A 45 -66.78 13.86 -27.59
N SER A 46 -67.15 12.57 -27.39
CA SER A 46 -67.36 11.47 -28.40
C SER A 46 -66.13 10.86 -29.15
N THR A 47 -66.09 9.60 -29.66
CA THR A 47 -67.06 8.46 -29.72
C THR A 47 -66.34 7.08 -29.89
N GLU A 48 -67.13 5.99 -29.90
CA GLU A 48 -66.93 4.55 -30.28
C GLU A 48 -65.92 4.16 -31.42
N THR A 49 -65.45 2.91 -31.67
CA THR A 49 -65.37 1.53 -31.05
C THR A 49 -64.26 0.71 -31.84
N VAL A 50 -64.07 -0.63 -31.99
CA VAL A 50 -64.78 -1.92 -31.69
C VAL A 50 -63.83 -3.18 -31.79
N ASN A 51 -64.24 -4.34 -31.23
CA ASN A 51 -63.86 -5.78 -31.43
C ASN A 51 -62.44 -6.43 -31.26
N GLU A 52 -62.38 -7.40 -30.31
CA GLU A 52 -62.20 -8.88 -30.43
C GLU A 52 -61.20 -9.57 -31.40
N GLU A 53 -60.28 -10.40 -30.84
CA GLU A 53 -60.22 -11.90 -30.91
C GLU A 53 -59.10 -12.42 -29.94
N HIS A 54 -59.35 -13.36 -29.00
CA HIS A 54 -59.09 -14.83 -29.03
C HIS A 54 -57.63 -15.30 -29.30
N VAL A 55 -57.08 -16.39 -28.71
CA VAL A 55 -57.17 -17.11 -27.40
C VAL A 55 -56.21 -18.33 -27.47
N GLU A 56 -55.49 -18.69 -26.38
CA GLU A 56 -54.92 -20.01 -25.98
C GLU A 56 -53.88 -19.76 -24.83
N THR A 57 -54.08 -20.16 -23.56
CA THR A 57 -53.87 -21.49 -22.88
C THR A 57 -52.42 -22.00 -22.89
N ALA A 58 -51.82 -22.54 -21.81
CA ALA A 58 -52.16 -22.68 -20.37
C ALA A 58 -50.80 -22.89 -19.59
N GLU A 59 -50.65 -23.30 -18.32
CA GLU A 59 -51.51 -23.80 -17.23
C GLU A 59 -50.79 -23.58 -15.85
N SER A 60 -51.31 -24.07 -14.71
CA SER A 60 -50.63 -23.98 -13.40
C SER A 60 -50.96 -25.15 -12.44
N THR A 61 -50.06 -25.45 -11.48
CA THR A 61 -50.31 -26.42 -10.37
C THR A 61 -49.33 -26.20 -9.19
N GLU A 62 -49.71 -26.63 -7.98
CA GLU A 62 -49.03 -26.37 -6.68
C GLU A 62 -48.50 -27.66 -6.00
N VAL A 63 -48.20 -27.59 -4.68
CA VAL A 63 -47.94 -28.69 -3.69
C VAL A 63 -46.46 -29.14 -3.59
N ASP A 64 -45.82 -29.37 -2.43
CA ASP A 64 -46.26 -29.41 -1.00
C ASP A 64 -45.24 -28.70 -0.06
N SER A 65 -45.51 -28.60 1.26
CA SER A 65 -44.53 -28.10 2.25
C SER A 65 -44.58 -28.74 3.66
N GLN A 66 -43.45 -29.31 4.10
CA GLN A 66 -43.09 -29.55 5.51
C GLN A 66 -41.56 -29.46 5.69
N ALA A 67 -41.11 -28.91 6.83
CA ALA A 67 -39.69 -28.89 7.23
C ALA A 67 -39.58 -29.01 8.76
N GLU A 68 -38.57 -29.74 9.24
CA GLU A 68 -38.26 -29.90 10.66
C GLU A 68 -37.40 -28.74 11.19
N SER A 69 -37.44 -28.49 12.50
CA SER A 69 -36.64 -27.44 13.16
C SER A 69 -35.47 -28.06 13.92
N PRO A 70 -34.21 -27.73 13.60
CA PRO A 70 -33.03 -28.39 14.17
C PRO A 70 -32.70 -27.94 15.60
N ALA A 71 -32.07 -28.84 16.37
CA ALA A 71 -31.61 -28.58 17.73
C ALA A 71 -30.29 -27.78 17.75
N THR A 72 -30.09 -26.96 18.79
CA THR A 72 -28.91 -26.09 18.94
C THR A 72 -27.68 -26.86 19.45
N PRO A 73 -26.52 -26.77 18.77
CA PRO A 73 -25.30 -27.45 19.19
C PRO A 73 -24.52 -26.73 20.30
N SER A 74 -23.67 -27.49 21.00
CA SER A 74 -22.59 -27.01 21.87
C SER A 74 -21.24 -27.00 21.14
N TYR A 75 -20.26 -26.26 21.65
CA TYR A 75 -19.00 -25.92 20.98
C TYR A 75 -17.83 -26.84 21.40
N GLU A 76 -17.13 -27.46 20.45
CA GLU A 76 -15.96 -28.38 20.64
C GLU A 76 -14.77 -28.04 19.72
N ILE A 77 -13.55 -28.48 20.08
CA ILE A 77 -12.29 -27.76 19.79
C ILE A 77 -11.14 -28.68 19.27
N GLY A 78 -11.34 -29.50 18.22
CA GLY A 78 -10.32 -30.46 17.71
C GLY A 78 -10.17 -30.57 16.18
N VAL A 79 -9.13 -31.30 15.70
CA VAL A 79 -8.67 -31.43 14.29
C VAL A 79 -8.40 -32.92 13.91
N SER A 80 -8.48 -33.30 12.63
CA SER A 80 -8.27 -34.68 12.12
C SER A 80 -7.63 -34.74 10.71
N ILE A 81 -7.18 -35.92 10.25
CA ILE A 81 -6.62 -36.11 8.89
C ILE A 81 -7.63 -35.78 7.78
N ASP A 82 -8.89 -36.20 7.96
CA ASP A 82 -9.95 -35.93 6.97
C ASP A 82 -10.22 -34.42 6.89
N ARG A 83 -10.13 -33.69 8.02
CA ARG A 83 -10.19 -32.23 8.05
C ARG A 83 -9.02 -31.56 7.32
N VAL A 84 -7.81 -32.12 7.35
CA VAL A 84 -6.68 -31.64 6.53
C VAL A 84 -6.91 -31.92 5.04
N ARG A 85 -7.46 -33.09 4.70
CA ARG A 85 -7.83 -33.44 3.31
C ARG A 85 -8.97 -32.56 2.77
N GLU A 86 -9.96 -32.20 3.59
CA GLU A 86 -10.98 -31.19 3.27
C GLU A 86 -10.34 -29.84 2.94
N LEU A 87 -9.37 -29.38 3.74
CA LEU A 87 -8.69 -28.10 3.52
C LEU A 87 -7.86 -28.11 2.22
N VAL A 88 -7.10 -29.17 1.93
CA VAL A 88 -6.42 -29.30 0.63
C VAL A 88 -7.41 -29.38 -0.54
N ALA A 89 -8.57 -30.03 -0.37
CA ALA A 89 -9.62 -30.08 -1.39
C ALA A 89 -10.35 -28.73 -1.59
N LEU A 90 -10.45 -27.91 -0.54
CA LEU A 90 -10.83 -26.50 -0.62
C LEU A 90 -9.72 -25.62 -1.22
N GLY A 91 -8.53 -26.18 -1.44
CA GLY A 91 -7.35 -25.47 -1.96
C GLY A 91 -6.63 -24.61 -0.93
N THR A 92 -6.94 -24.77 0.35
CA THR A 92 -6.22 -24.12 1.45
C THR A 92 -5.01 -24.99 1.83
N VAL A 93 -3.93 -24.82 1.07
CA VAL A 93 -2.68 -25.60 1.07
C VAL A 93 -1.71 -25.18 2.16
N GLU A 94 -1.59 -23.88 2.45
CA GLU A 94 -0.66 -23.28 3.42
C GLU A 94 -1.17 -23.49 4.86
N LEU A 95 -2.48 -23.33 5.09
CA LEU A 95 -3.20 -23.73 6.30
C LEU A 95 -3.15 -25.24 6.51
N ALA A 96 -3.29 -26.03 5.44
CA ALA A 96 -3.09 -27.48 5.51
C ALA A 96 -1.64 -27.84 5.84
N TYR A 97 -0.64 -27.16 5.26
CA TYR A 97 0.78 -27.33 5.57
C TYR A 97 1.08 -27.00 7.04
N ARG A 98 0.42 -25.98 7.60
CA ARG A 98 0.52 -25.66 9.03
C ARG A 98 -0.08 -26.75 9.92
N LEU A 99 -1.34 -27.13 9.66
CA LEU A 99 -2.06 -28.10 10.49
C LEU A 99 -1.49 -29.52 10.36
N ILE A 100 -0.97 -29.91 9.20
CA ILE A 100 -0.30 -31.20 9.01
C ILE A 100 1.05 -31.26 9.72
N ALA A 101 1.81 -30.16 9.77
CA ALA A 101 3.07 -30.07 10.48
C ALA A 101 2.90 -30.22 12.00
N GLU A 102 1.79 -29.73 12.56
CA GLU A 102 1.47 -29.81 13.98
C GLU A 102 0.79 -31.13 14.40
N ALA A 103 0.23 -31.91 13.46
CA ALA A 103 -0.57 -33.11 13.74
C ALA A 103 -0.03 -34.45 13.19
N ARG A 104 1.10 -34.47 12.45
CA ARG A 104 1.64 -35.69 11.81
C ARG A 104 2.11 -36.76 12.82
N PRO A 105 1.75 -38.05 12.64
CA PRO A 105 2.25 -39.16 13.47
C PRO A 105 3.69 -39.57 13.13
N GLU A 106 4.36 -40.25 14.06
CA GLU A 106 5.72 -40.76 13.83
C GLU A 106 5.74 -42.03 12.95
N TYR A 107 6.93 -42.43 12.50
CA TYR A 107 7.14 -43.63 11.69
C TYR A 107 6.64 -44.90 12.39
N ASP A 108 6.05 -45.83 11.63
CA ASP A 108 5.45 -47.11 12.09
C ASP A 108 4.26 -46.99 13.07
N GLN A 109 3.76 -45.78 13.35
CA GLN A 109 2.58 -45.59 14.21
C GLN A 109 1.23 -45.81 13.48
N THR A 110 1.18 -45.64 12.16
CA THR A 110 -0.03 -45.81 11.33
C THR A 110 0.29 -46.54 10.02
N SER A 111 -0.73 -47.16 9.41
CA SER A 111 -0.61 -47.85 8.11
C SER A 111 -0.30 -46.89 6.94
N ASP A 112 -0.47 -45.58 7.16
CA ASP A 112 -0.62 -44.58 6.09
C ASP A 112 0.53 -43.55 6.11
N TRP A 113 1.58 -43.76 6.92
CA TRP A 113 2.66 -42.79 7.15
C TRP A 113 3.33 -42.28 5.86
N MET A 114 3.49 -43.14 4.84
CA MET A 114 4.08 -42.77 3.55
C MET A 114 3.23 -41.75 2.77
N GLU A 115 1.90 -41.72 2.98
CA GLU A 115 1.01 -40.73 2.38
C GLU A 115 1.22 -39.33 2.98
N TRP A 116 1.48 -39.24 4.30
CA TRP A 116 1.75 -37.98 4.99
C TRP A 116 3.08 -37.37 4.56
N GLU A 117 4.13 -38.19 4.44
CA GLU A 117 5.49 -37.69 4.17
C GLU A 117 5.68 -37.25 2.71
N THR A 118 5.07 -37.95 1.76
CA THR A 118 5.10 -37.56 0.34
C THR A 118 4.43 -36.20 0.14
N LEU A 119 3.23 -36.03 0.73
CA LEU A 119 2.48 -34.78 0.66
C LEU A 119 3.24 -33.60 1.29
N TYR A 120 3.93 -33.82 2.41
CA TYR A 120 4.72 -32.76 3.08
C TYR A 120 5.82 -32.18 2.17
N LEU A 121 6.57 -33.03 1.45
CA LEU A 121 7.65 -32.57 0.56
C LEU A 121 7.15 -31.79 -0.66
N GLU A 122 6.01 -32.19 -1.23
CA GLU A 122 5.40 -31.51 -2.38
C GLU A 122 4.91 -30.11 -2.00
N LEU A 123 4.24 -29.97 -0.85
CA LEU A 123 3.81 -28.66 -0.34
C LEU A 123 5.00 -27.78 0.04
N ALA A 124 6.03 -28.33 0.70
CA ALA A 124 7.24 -27.57 1.06
C ALA A 124 7.96 -26.99 -0.17
N TRP A 125 8.01 -27.71 -1.31
CA TRP A 125 8.54 -27.13 -2.55
C TRP A 125 7.62 -26.06 -3.15
N GLN A 126 6.30 -26.29 -3.16
CA GLN A 126 5.34 -25.34 -3.74
C GLN A 126 5.35 -23.98 -3.05
N LEU A 127 5.61 -23.94 -1.74
CA LEU A 127 5.67 -22.71 -0.94
C LEU A 127 7.08 -22.08 -0.89
N GLU A 128 8.04 -22.64 -1.63
CA GLU A 128 9.47 -22.29 -1.61
C GLU A 128 10.12 -22.39 -0.22
N ALA A 129 9.78 -23.42 0.58
CA ALA A 129 10.27 -23.62 1.95
C ALA A 129 11.75 -24.00 2.01
N TRP A 130 12.62 -23.09 1.60
CA TRP A 130 14.05 -23.31 1.30
C TRP A 130 14.83 -24.02 2.39
N ASN A 131 14.65 -23.61 3.65
CA ASN A 131 15.37 -24.20 4.77
C ASN A 131 14.77 -25.53 5.23
N ASP A 132 13.46 -25.70 5.16
CA ASP A 132 12.78 -26.98 5.42
C ASP A 132 13.24 -28.02 4.40
N LEU A 133 13.35 -27.64 3.12
CA LEU A 133 13.85 -28.49 2.04
C LEU A 133 15.33 -28.87 2.22
N ILE A 134 16.20 -27.89 2.50
CA ILE A 134 17.63 -28.14 2.78
C ILE A 134 17.78 -29.06 4.00
N GLY A 135 17.03 -28.80 5.06
CA GLY A 135 17.04 -29.58 6.30
C GLY A 135 16.52 -31.01 6.11
N ARG A 136 15.41 -31.19 5.38
CA ARG A 136 14.79 -32.50 5.15
C ARG A 136 15.59 -33.36 4.18
N ALA A 137 16.21 -32.76 3.16
CA ALA A 137 17.12 -33.46 2.25
C ALA A 137 18.29 -34.13 3.01
N GLY A 138 18.80 -33.50 4.06
CA GLY A 138 19.85 -34.04 4.92
C GLY A 138 19.41 -35.11 5.93
N GLN A 139 18.12 -35.46 5.99
CA GLN A 139 17.56 -36.45 6.93
C GLN A 139 17.12 -37.77 6.26
N LEU A 140 17.10 -37.83 4.92
CA LEU A 140 16.54 -38.93 4.14
C LEU A 140 17.65 -39.72 3.41
N GLU A 141 18.51 -40.39 4.17
CA GLU A 141 19.54 -41.30 3.64
C GLU A 141 18.96 -42.67 3.26
N GLU A 142 19.52 -43.31 2.22
CA GLU A 142 19.18 -44.66 1.71
C GLU A 142 17.68 -44.97 1.43
N THR A 143 16.84 -43.93 1.25
CA THR A 143 15.44 -44.07 0.82
C THR A 143 15.28 -43.87 -0.69
N GLU A 144 14.21 -44.43 -1.27
CA GLU A 144 13.88 -44.31 -2.70
C GLU A 144 13.60 -42.86 -3.18
N ILE A 145 13.45 -41.90 -2.24
CA ILE A 145 13.09 -40.49 -2.50
C ILE A 145 14.32 -39.55 -2.47
N SER A 146 15.46 -39.99 -1.93
CA SER A 146 16.61 -39.13 -1.55
C SER A 146 17.12 -38.17 -2.66
N HIS A 147 17.22 -38.63 -3.91
CA HIS A 147 17.73 -37.81 -5.02
C HIS A 147 16.87 -36.59 -5.36
N LEU A 148 15.55 -36.65 -5.12
CA LEU A 148 14.62 -35.56 -5.44
C LEU A 148 14.89 -34.33 -4.56
N ALA A 149 15.05 -34.56 -3.25
CA ALA A 149 15.25 -33.50 -2.27
C ALA A 149 16.55 -32.70 -2.47
N GLN A 150 17.62 -33.35 -2.94
CA GLN A 150 18.93 -32.71 -3.18
C GLN A 150 18.88 -31.62 -4.28
N THR A 151 18.05 -31.79 -5.31
CA THR A 151 17.97 -30.84 -6.43
C THR A 151 17.31 -29.52 -6.00
N TYR A 152 16.31 -29.59 -5.12
CA TYR A 152 15.62 -28.42 -4.59
C TYR A 152 16.52 -27.59 -3.65
N ALA A 153 17.37 -28.23 -2.85
CA ALA A 153 18.26 -27.59 -1.89
C ALA A 153 19.29 -26.61 -2.52
N ILE A 154 19.67 -26.77 -3.78
CA ILE A 154 20.66 -25.89 -4.45
C ILE A 154 20.05 -24.58 -4.92
N ARG A 155 18.77 -24.58 -5.33
CA ARG A 155 18.07 -23.37 -5.80
C ARG A 155 17.84 -22.40 -4.64
N ALA A 156 17.32 -22.93 -3.53
CA ALA A 156 17.19 -22.26 -2.23
C ALA A 156 18.44 -21.44 -1.82
N GLN A 157 19.64 -22.03 -1.93
CA GLN A 157 20.90 -21.40 -1.52
C GLN A 157 21.25 -20.11 -2.30
N ILE A 158 20.72 -19.92 -3.52
CA ILE A 158 20.99 -18.74 -4.33
C ILE A 158 20.12 -17.56 -3.88
N HIS A 159 18.84 -17.82 -3.55
CA HIS A 159 17.92 -16.80 -3.04
C HIS A 159 18.40 -16.28 -1.68
N LEU A 160 18.84 -17.18 -0.79
CA LEU A 160 19.41 -16.85 0.53
C LEU A 160 20.82 -16.18 0.48
N LYS A 161 21.23 -15.66 -0.69
CA LYS A 161 22.54 -15.06 -0.98
C LYS A 161 23.76 -15.89 -0.53
N GLN A 162 23.62 -17.21 -0.42
CA GLN A 162 24.71 -18.12 -0.02
C GLN A 162 25.63 -18.46 -1.22
N TYR A 163 26.05 -17.43 -1.93
CA TYR A 163 26.73 -17.49 -3.23
C TYR A 163 27.93 -18.46 -3.27
N SER A 164 28.75 -18.49 -2.21
CA SER A 164 29.87 -19.43 -2.09
C SER A 164 29.46 -20.90 -1.86
N ASN A 165 28.30 -21.17 -1.24
CA ASN A 165 27.78 -22.54 -1.08
C ASN A 165 27.12 -23.01 -2.38
N ALA A 166 26.26 -22.18 -2.98
CA ALA A 166 25.65 -22.45 -4.28
C ALA A 166 26.74 -22.74 -5.34
N LEU A 167 27.74 -21.86 -5.49
CA LEU A 167 28.83 -22.04 -6.45
C LEU A 167 29.63 -23.32 -6.24
N ARG A 168 29.75 -23.82 -4.99
CA ARG A 168 30.39 -25.10 -4.67
C ARG A 168 29.52 -26.28 -5.14
N ASN A 169 28.24 -26.27 -4.81
CA ASN A 169 27.31 -27.36 -5.11
C ASN A 169 27.00 -27.45 -6.61
N ILE A 170 26.89 -26.30 -7.28
CA ILE A 170 26.80 -26.18 -8.75
C ILE A 170 28.04 -26.80 -9.42
N ARG A 171 29.24 -26.51 -8.91
CA ARG A 171 30.49 -27.09 -9.46
C ARG A 171 30.56 -28.60 -9.25
N ALA A 172 30.06 -29.14 -8.14
CA ALA A 172 29.99 -30.58 -7.91
C ALA A 172 29.09 -31.26 -8.96
N LEU A 173 27.84 -30.81 -9.13
CA LEU A 173 26.92 -31.41 -10.12
C LEU A 173 27.42 -31.31 -11.57
N ILE A 174 28.14 -30.25 -11.93
CA ILE A 174 28.76 -30.10 -13.25
C ILE A 174 29.92 -31.09 -13.45
N LEU A 175 30.69 -31.40 -12.40
CA LEU A 175 31.82 -32.33 -12.45
C LEU A 175 31.35 -33.80 -12.49
N ASP A 176 30.32 -34.15 -11.73
CA ASP A 176 29.78 -35.51 -11.65
C ASP A 176 28.92 -35.90 -12.88
N GLN A 177 28.74 -34.98 -13.83
CA GLN A 177 27.86 -35.12 -15.01
C GLN A 177 26.40 -35.48 -14.66
N SER A 178 25.97 -35.12 -13.45
CA SER A 178 24.63 -35.38 -12.95
C SER A 178 23.62 -34.39 -13.53
N GLY A 179 23.02 -34.76 -14.67
CA GLY A 179 21.93 -34.01 -15.29
C GLY A 179 21.92 -34.08 -16.81
N ASP A 180 21.05 -33.28 -17.41
CA ASP A 180 20.89 -33.15 -18.86
C ASP A 180 21.50 -31.83 -19.38
N GLN A 181 21.37 -31.57 -20.68
CA GLN A 181 21.85 -30.33 -21.28
C GLN A 181 21.10 -29.08 -20.80
N SER A 182 19.79 -29.17 -20.48
CA SER A 182 19.03 -28.00 -20.02
C SER A 182 19.46 -27.53 -18.63
N THR A 183 19.77 -28.47 -17.73
CA THR A 183 20.33 -28.19 -16.40
C THR A 183 21.60 -27.33 -16.50
N LEU A 184 22.53 -27.67 -17.39
CA LEU A 184 23.80 -26.95 -17.57
C LEU A 184 23.66 -25.49 -18.03
N ILE A 185 22.57 -25.13 -18.71
CA ILE A 185 22.32 -23.75 -19.16
C ILE A 185 21.84 -22.89 -17.98
N GLN A 186 20.90 -23.40 -17.17
CA GLN A 186 20.39 -22.70 -15.99
C GLN A 186 21.52 -22.32 -15.03
N LEU A 187 22.42 -23.29 -14.76
CA LEU A 187 23.56 -23.13 -13.86
C LEU A 187 24.56 -22.03 -14.28
N ARG A 188 24.60 -21.63 -15.55
CA ARG A 188 25.49 -20.57 -16.05
C ARG A 188 24.89 -19.18 -15.98
N ARG A 189 23.56 -19.02 -16.14
CA ARG A 189 22.87 -17.72 -15.99
C ARG A 189 23.04 -17.17 -14.57
N LEU A 190 22.92 -18.05 -13.58
CA LEU A 190 22.96 -17.74 -12.15
C LEU A 190 24.31 -17.15 -11.69
N ILE A 191 25.40 -17.36 -12.45
CA ILE A 191 26.73 -16.80 -12.16
C ILE A 191 26.80 -15.30 -12.49
N ALA A 192 26.07 -14.82 -13.50
CA ALA A 192 26.12 -13.39 -13.90
C ALA A 192 25.31 -12.49 -12.96
N GLN A 193 24.16 -12.97 -12.48
CA GLN A 193 23.31 -12.27 -11.50
C GLN A 193 24.04 -12.02 -10.17
N LEU A 194 24.82 -13.02 -9.73
CA LEU A 194 25.60 -13.03 -8.49
C LEU A 194 26.56 -11.83 -8.40
N TYR A 195 27.33 -11.54 -9.46
CA TYR A 195 28.33 -10.47 -9.42
C TYR A 195 27.75 -9.04 -9.48
N VAL A 196 26.56 -8.85 -10.07
CA VAL A 196 25.90 -7.52 -10.09
C VAL A 196 25.36 -7.17 -8.70
N GLU A 197 24.78 -8.15 -7.99
CA GLU A 197 24.34 -7.96 -6.60
C GLU A 197 25.50 -7.67 -5.64
N GLU A 198 26.71 -8.15 -5.94
CA GLU A 198 27.94 -7.86 -5.19
C GLU A 198 28.64 -6.53 -5.58
N GLU A 199 28.08 -5.76 -6.53
CA GLU A 199 28.74 -4.58 -7.16
C GLU A 199 30.14 -4.87 -7.75
N ASN A 200 30.45 -6.14 -8.03
CA ASN A 200 31.68 -6.53 -8.70
C ASN A 200 31.53 -6.32 -10.22
N LEU A 201 31.56 -5.05 -10.63
CA LEU A 201 31.31 -4.62 -12.01
C LEU A 201 32.31 -5.20 -13.04
N GLU A 202 33.50 -5.65 -12.60
CA GLU A 202 34.49 -6.30 -13.48
C GLU A 202 34.11 -7.76 -13.77
N ASP A 203 33.88 -8.59 -12.74
CA ASP A 203 33.47 -9.99 -12.95
C ASP A 203 32.03 -10.09 -13.50
N ALA A 204 31.15 -9.14 -13.17
CA ALA A 204 29.84 -9.01 -13.79
C ALA A 204 29.94 -8.83 -15.30
N GLU A 205 30.78 -7.91 -15.77
CA GLU A 205 31.00 -7.70 -17.21
C GLU A 205 31.52 -8.97 -17.90
N ILE A 206 32.46 -9.69 -17.27
CA ILE A 206 33.00 -10.95 -17.78
C ILE A 206 31.91 -12.03 -17.86
N ALA A 207 31.08 -12.19 -16.82
CA ALA A 207 30.02 -13.19 -16.79
C ALA A 207 28.90 -12.87 -17.80
N LEU A 208 28.52 -11.60 -17.95
CA LEU A 208 27.58 -11.12 -18.96
C LEU A 208 28.12 -11.41 -20.37
N ALA A 209 29.38 -11.08 -20.66
CA ALA A 209 30.03 -11.33 -21.95
C ALA A 209 30.18 -12.83 -22.29
N LEU A 210 30.47 -13.67 -21.30
CA LEU A 210 30.54 -15.12 -21.48
C LEU A 210 29.17 -15.72 -21.81
N TYR A 211 28.11 -15.26 -21.14
CA TYR A 211 26.74 -15.71 -21.39
C TYR A 211 26.22 -15.21 -22.76
N ASP A 212 26.49 -13.95 -23.11
CA ASP A 212 26.18 -13.38 -24.43
C ASP A 212 26.84 -14.19 -25.56
N ARG A 213 28.15 -14.45 -25.45
CA ARG A 213 28.89 -15.26 -26.43
C ARG A 213 28.35 -16.68 -26.59
N ASP A 214 28.08 -17.38 -25.48
CA ASP A 214 27.74 -18.80 -25.48
C ASP A 214 26.25 -19.07 -25.76
N TYR A 215 25.35 -18.09 -25.53
CA TYR A 215 23.89 -18.27 -25.64
C TYR A 215 23.14 -17.23 -26.48
N ARG A 216 23.68 -16.02 -26.69
CA ARG A 216 23.08 -14.92 -27.47
C ARG A 216 21.62 -14.60 -27.08
N PRO A 217 21.37 -14.13 -25.85
CA PRO A 217 20.04 -13.73 -25.41
C PRO A 217 19.49 -12.58 -26.27
N SER A 218 18.16 -12.54 -26.43
CA SER A 218 17.46 -11.54 -27.25
C SER A 218 16.46 -10.67 -26.45
N ALA A 219 16.63 -10.61 -25.12
CA ALA A 219 15.73 -9.91 -24.21
C ALA A 219 16.24 -8.49 -23.91
N PRO A 220 15.45 -7.40 -24.09
CA PRO A 220 15.89 -6.04 -23.85
C PRO A 220 16.43 -5.78 -22.44
N GLU A 221 15.85 -6.42 -21.42
CA GLU A 221 16.32 -6.36 -20.03
C GLU A 221 17.80 -6.75 -19.87
N TRP A 222 18.29 -7.69 -20.68
CA TRP A 222 19.68 -8.14 -20.62
C TRP A 222 20.62 -7.04 -21.11
N GLU A 223 20.25 -6.39 -22.22
CA GLU A 223 20.99 -5.26 -22.77
C GLU A 223 20.91 -4.04 -21.84
N HIS A 224 19.78 -3.76 -21.20
CA HIS A 224 19.68 -2.68 -20.19
C HIS A 224 20.64 -2.90 -19.01
N ARG A 225 20.58 -4.08 -18.37
CA ARG A 225 21.44 -4.42 -17.21
C ARG A 225 22.92 -4.39 -17.58
N TYR A 226 23.30 -4.95 -18.72
CA TYR A 226 24.68 -4.89 -19.22
C TYR A 226 25.09 -3.43 -19.54
N THR A 227 24.21 -2.64 -20.14
CA THR A 227 24.46 -1.21 -20.41
C THR A 227 24.68 -0.42 -19.11
N ARG A 228 23.89 -0.61 -18.05
CA ARG A 228 24.11 0.07 -16.76
C ARG A 228 25.49 -0.28 -16.16
N VAL A 229 25.90 -1.55 -16.20
CA VAL A 229 27.26 -1.97 -15.80
C VAL A 229 28.33 -1.27 -16.65
N LEU A 230 28.14 -1.17 -17.97
CA LEU A 230 29.07 -0.45 -18.86
C LEU A 230 29.14 1.06 -18.56
N PHE A 231 28.03 1.73 -18.22
CA PHE A 231 28.06 3.13 -17.80
C PHE A 231 28.91 3.34 -16.54
N LEU A 232 28.73 2.47 -15.53
CA LEU A 232 29.44 2.56 -14.26
C LEU A 232 30.92 2.17 -14.40
N ASN A 233 31.25 1.21 -15.30
CA ASN A 233 32.62 0.94 -15.77
C ASN A 233 33.19 2.05 -16.68
N ASN A 234 32.49 3.19 -16.85
CA ASN A 234 32.88 4.34 -17.69
C ASN A 234 33.04 4.01 -19.20
N LYS A 235 32.50 2.89 -19.67
CA LYS A 235 32.53 2.41 -21.06
C LYS A 235 31.37 3.01 -21.88
N LEU A 236 31.31 4.33 -21.91
CA LEU A 236 30.20 5.11 -22.51
C LEU A 236 29.97 4.79 -24.00
N ASP A 237 31.02 4.44 -24.75
CA ASP A 237 30.93 4.11 -26.17
C ASP A 237 30.32 2.70 -26.39
N GLU A 238 30.73 1.71 -25.59
CA GLU A 238 30.18 0.35 -25.63
C GLU A 238 28.69 0.35 -25.18
N ALA A 239 28.36 1.13 -24.15
CA ALA A 239 27.00 1.36 -23.70
C ALA A 239 26.11 1.98 -24.79
N GLN A 240 26.57 3.04 -25.47
CA GLN A 240 25.83 3.66 -26.58
C GLN A 240 25.59 2.71 -27.75
N ILE A 241 26.55 1.82 -28.06
CA ILE A 241 26.38 0.80 -29.10
C ILE A 241 25.26 -0.17 -28.71
N ARG A 242 25.24 -0.68 -27.47
CA ARG A 242 24.18 -1.60 -26.97
C ARG A 242 22.81 -0.93 -26.82
N LEU A 243 22.75 0.38 -26.54
CA LEU A 243 21.48 1.13 -26.55
C LEU A 243 20.95 1.47 -27.95
N SER A 244 21.80 1.54 -28.97
CA SER A 244 21.39 2.01 -30.30
C SER A 244 20.21 1.27 -30.98
N PRO A 245 19.95 -0.04 -30.77
CA PRO A 245 18.74 -0.70 -31.28
C PRO A 245 17.49 -0.56 -30.38
N LEU A 246 17.60 0.05 -29.19
CA LEU A 246 16.54 0.06 -28.18
C LEU A 246 15.73 1.38 -28.20
N GLN A 247 14.43 1.27 -27.95
CA GLN A 247 13.47 2.40 -27.97
C GLN A 247 12.69 2.56 -26.66
N THR A 248 13.18 1.96 -25.57
CA THR A 248 12.60 1.99 -24.23
C THR A 248 12.82 3.36 -23.55
N LEU A 249 12.00 3.70 -22.54
CA LEU A 249 12.16 4.94 -21.75
C LEU A 249 13.54 4.99 -21.08
N GLU A 250 13.96 3.87 -20.50
CA GLU A 250 15.30 3.67 -19.96
C GLU A 250 16.41 3.92 -20.99
N ALA A 251 16.28 3.40 -22.21
CA ALA A 251 17.23 3.70 -23.28
C ALA A 251 17.21 5.19 -23.68
N GLN A 252 16.07 5.88 -23.61
CA GLN A 252 15.99 7.33 -23.87
C GLN A 252 16.71 8.13 -22.77
N LEU A 253 16.46 7.84 -21.50
CA LEU A 253 17.12 8.46 -20.34
C LEU A 253 18.64 8.27 -20.39
N LEU A 254 19.09 7.01 -20.54
CA LEU A 254 20.52 6.69 -20.59
C LEU A 254 21.20 7.31 -21.83
N ASN A 255 20.52 7.42 -22.96
CA ASN A 255 21.03 8.16 -24.12
C ASN A 255 21.10 9.68 -23.89
N LEU A 256 20.18 10.27 -23.11
CA LEU A 256 20.23 11.70 -22.74
C LEU A 256 21.41 11.96 -21.79
N TYR A 257 21.56 11.12 -20.76
CA TYR A 257 22.70 11.14 -19.85
C TYR A 257 24.05 10.98 -20.57
N ALA A 258 24.17 10.01 -21.49
CA ALA A 258 25.37 9.81 -22.30
C ALA A 258 25.74 11.06 -23.10
N LYS A 259 24.75 11.75 -23.71
CA LYS A 259 24.96 12.97 -24.49
C LYS A 259 25.35 14.16 -23.61
N PHE A 260 24.85 14.23 -22.38
CA PHE A 260 25.28 15.22 -21.39
C PHE A 260 26.73 14.98 -20.96
N GLN A 261 27.09 13.77 -20.52
CA GLN A 261 28.44 13.43 -20.06
C GLN A 261 29.50 13.57 -21.16
N THR A 262 29.20 13.14 -22.39
CA THR A 262 30.10 13.32 -23.55
C THR A 262 30.15 14.76 -24.08
N ARG A 263 29.34 15.68 -23.53
CA ARG A 263 29.17 17.07 -23.98
C ARG A 263 28.66 17.18 -25.43
N ALA A 264 27.99 16.14 -25.92
CA ALA A 264 27.30 16.11 -27.21
C ALA A 264 25.97 16.87 -27.20
N SER A 265 25.41 17.17 -26.03
CA SER A 265 24.42 18.21 -25.81
C SER A 265 24.92 19.24 -24.78
N SER A 266 24.47 20.49 -24.92
CA SER A 266 24.66 21.49 -23.87
C SER A 266 23.77 21.23 -22.63
N PRO A 267 24.09 21.81 -21.46
CA PRO A 267 23.25 21.69 -20.27
C PRO A 267 21.81 22.19 -20.51
N ALA A 268 21.64 23.34 -21.16
CA ALA A 268 20.32 23.89 -21.50
C ALA A 268 19.52 22.99 -22.45
N GLU A 269 20.16 22.35 -23.44
CA GLU A 269 19.48 21.32 -24.26
C GLU A 269 19.08 20.09 -23.45
N THR A 270 19.86 19.73 -22.43
CA THR A 270 19.60 18.55 -21.61
C THR A 270 18.38 18.78 -20.71
N VAL A 271 18.28 19.96 -20.09
CA VAL A 271 17.05 20.44 -19.41
C VAL A 271 15.86 20.41 -20.37
N LEU A 272 15.97 21.06 -21.54
CA LEU A 272 14.85 21.16 -22.49
C LEU A 272 14.37 19.80 -23.00
N LYS A 273 15.29 18.86 -23.26
CA LYS A 273 14.95 17.48 -23.67
C LYS A 273 14.39 16.65 -22.52
N GLY A 274 14.88 16.86 -21.29
CA GLY A 274 14.33 16.22 -20.10
C GLY A 274 12.86 16.58 -19.92
N LEU A 275 12.55 17.88 -19.94
CA LEU A 275 11.16 18.39 -19.88
C LEU A 275 10.30 18.01 -21.08
N GLU A 276 10.89 17.69 -22.24
CA GLU A 276 10.16 17.19 -23.43
C GLU A 276 9.75 15.72 -23.27
N ILE A 277 10.54 14.91 -22.56
CA ILE A 277 10.26 13.48 -22.35
C ILE A 277 9.57 13.17 -21.02
N GLU A 278 9.65 14.07 -20.02
CA GLU A 278 9.19 13.87 -18.64
C GLU A 278 7.76 13.30 -18.49
N PRO A 279 6.73 13.75 -19.24
CA PRO A 279 5.38 13.16 -19.13
C PRO A 279 5.26 11.70 -19.59
N GLN A 280 6.32 11.12 -20.16
CA GLN A 280 6.40 9.69 -20.50
C GLN A 280 6.83 8.82 -19.29
N PHE A 281 7.32 9.44 -18.21
CA PHE A 281 7.89 8.76 -17.04
C PHE A 281 6.92 8.67 -15.86
N GLU A 282 5.73 9.28 -15.92
CA GLU A 282 4.71 9.23 -14.85
C GLU A 282 4.33 7.81 -14.40
N SER A 283 4.55 6.79 -15.25
CA SER A 283 4.28 5.38 -14.95
C SER A 283 5.47 4.58 -14.39
N ASP A 284 6.64 5.20 -14.23
CA ASP A 284 7.90 4.58 -13.78
C ASP A 284 8.59 5.53 -12.77
N PRO A 285 8.18 5.52 -11.49
CA PRO A 285 8.65 6.48 -10.48
C PRO A 285 10.17 6.53 -10.31
N GLU A 286 10.84 5.40 -10.46
CA GLU A 286 12.29 5.24 -10.36
C GLU A 286 13.01 5.96 -11.51
N LEU A 287 12.60 5.71 -12.77
CA LEU A 287 13.15 6.45 -13.91
C LEU A 287 12.69 7.93 -13.93
N HIS A 288 11.53 8.26 -13.37
CA HIS A 288 11.04 9.64 -13.24
C HIS A 288 11.90 10.45 -12.26
N ALA A 289 12.25 9.85 -11.11
CA ALA A 289 13.19 10.43 -10.16
C ALA A 289 14.62 10.55 -10.74
N GLU A 290 15.10 9.52 -11.46
CA GLU A 290 16.40 9.55 -12.16
C GLU A 290 16.43 10.64 -13.27
N LEU A 291 15.31 10.90 -13.93
CA LEU A 291 15.16 11.99 -14.90
C LEU A 291 15.16 13.38 -14.23
N TRP A 292 14.42 13.59 -13.14
CA TRP A 292 14.42 14.88 -12.44
C TRP A 292 15.80 15.20 -11.83
N ALA A 293 16.53 14.18 -11.37
CA ALA A 293 17.94 14.32 -10.99
C ALA A 293 18.83 14.75 -12.17
N LEU A 294 18.61 14.20 -13.37
CA LEU A 294 19.34 14.63 -14.58
C LEU A 294 19.01 16.08 -14.98
N ILE A 295 17.75 16.50 -14.85
CA ILE A 295 17.33 17.89 -15.10
C ILE A 295 17.99 18.84 -14.08
N GLU A 296 18.04 18.48 -12.79
CA GLU A 296 18.72 19.25 -11.75
C GLU A 296 20.19 19.46 -12.07
N VAL A 297 20.93 18.38 -12.37
CA VAL A 297 22.37 18.42 -12.65
C VAL A 297 22.65 19.27 -13.90
N ALA A 298 21.77 19.22 -14.90
CA ALA A 298 21.86 20.05 -16.11
C ALA A 298 21.50 21.52 -15.85
N ALA A 299 20.49 21.81 -15.03
CA ALA A 299 20.10 23.18 -14.64
C ALA A 299 21.19 23.86 -13.80
N ARG A 300 21.74 23.14 -12.82
CA ARG A 300 22.90 23.55 -12.01
C ARG A 300 24.10 23.85 -12.90
N ALA A 301 24.40 23.01 -13.89
CA ALA A 301 25.48 23.23 -14.85
C ALA A 301 25.21 24.39 -15.84
N TYR A 302 23.96 24.87 -15.94
CA TYR A 302 23.58 26.07 -16.70
C TYR A 302 23.55 27.35 -15.82
N ASN A 303 23.55 27.21 -14.49
CA ASN A 303 23.28 28.27 -13.49
C ASN A 303 21.83 28.79 -13.52
N ASP A 304 20.88 27.90 -13.81
CA ASP A 304 19.45 28.18 -13.81
C ASP A 304 18.85 27.79 -12.45
N PHE A 305 18.88 28.71 -11.49
CA PHE A 305 18.46 28.47 -10.10
C PHE A 305 16.96 28.18 -9.97
N GLU A 306 16.11 28.76 -10.85
CA GLU A 306 14.67 28.53 -10.83
C GLU A 306 14.37 27.08 -11.26
N MET A 307 14.94 26.64 -12.40
CA MET A 307 14.82 25.26 -12.87
C MET A 307 15.51 24.26 -11.93
N GLN A 308 16.66 24.60 -11.33
CA GLN A 308 17.32 23.73 -10.37
C GLN A 308 16.45 23.50 -9.14
N THR A 309 15.79 24.55 -8.63
CA THR A 309 14.87 24.45 -7.48
C THR A 309 13.64 23.61 -7.85
N GLU A 310 12.98 23.90 -8.98
CA GLU A 310 11.82 23.15 -9.47
C GLU A 310 12.15 21.65 -9.70
N ALA A 311 13.34 21.33 -10.21
CA ALA A 311 13.77 19.94 -10.40
C ALA A 311 13.96 19.17 -9.09
N ILE A 312 14.40 19.84 -8.02
CA ILE A 312 14.51 19.23 -6.68
C ILE A 312 13.14 19.12 -6.03
N GLU A 313 12.29 20.15 -6.11
CA GLU A 313 10.91 20.11 -5.61
C GLU A 313 10.11 18.96 -6.24
N SER A 314 10.15 18.83 -7.58
CA SER A 314 9.50 17.75 -8.32
C SER A 314 10.10 16.39 -7.97
N GLY A 315 11.42 16.24 -7.97
CA GLY A 315 12.10 14.98 -7.66
C GLY A 315 11.85 14.47 -6.23
N LEU A 316 11.68 15.37 -5.25
CA LEU A 316 11.32 15.03 -3.86
C LEU A 316 9.81 14.86 -3.65
N SER A 317 8.97 15.32 -4.59
CA SER A 317 7.53 15.07 -4.55
C SER A 317 7.17 13.62 -4.91
N ILE A 318 8.01 12.97 -5.74
CA ILE A 318 7.90 11.56 -6.12
C ILE A 318 8.24 10.65 -4.92
N ASP A 319 7.51 9.54 -4.80
CA ASP A 319 7.72 8.47 -3.82
C ASP A 319 7.88 7.16 -4.60
N TYR A 320 8.95 6.40 -4.34
CA TYR A 320 9.33 5.22 -5.13
C TYR A 320 9.90 4.11 -4.22
N PRO A 321 9.76 2.82 -4.59
CA PRO A 321 10.17 1.69 -3.74
C PRO A 321 11.69 1.44 -3.74
N GLN A 322 12.15 0.62 -2.78
CA GLN A 322 13.55 0.22 -2.65
C GLN A 322 13.80 -1.10 -3.41
N LEU A 323 14.29 -1.01 -4.66
CA LEU A 323 14.58 -2.16 -5.53
C LEU A 323 15.98 -2.77 -5.30
N SER A 324 16.21 -3.99 -5.81
CA SER A 324 17.55 -4.61 -5.81
C SER A 324 18.47 -4.05 -6.89
N LYS A 325 19.79 -4.26 -6.75
CA LYS A 325 20.82 -3.73 -7.68
C LYS A 325 20.82 -4.45 -9.02
N TRP A 326 20.35 -5.70 -9.07
CA TRP A 326 20.06 -6.38 -10.32
C TRP A 326 18.86 -5.75 -11.07
N GLU A 327 17.86 -5.22 -10.35
CA GLU A 327 16.62 -4.65 -10.90
C GLU A 327 16.79 -3.19 -11.37
N HIS A 328 17.19 -2.29 -10.47
CA HIS A 328 17.45 -0.89 -10.80
C HIS A 328 18.75 -0.43 -10.13
N LEU A 329 19.69 0.05 -10.95
CA LEU A 329 21.00 0.53 -10.52
C LEU A 329 21.21 1.96 -11.06
N PRO A 330 20.94 3.01 -10.28
CA PRO A 330 20.88 4.38 -10.79
C PRO A 330 22.25 4.83 -11.29
N VAL A 331 22.27 5.47 -12.45
CA VAL A 331 23.46 6.04 -13.10
C VAL A 331 23.55 7.55 -12.80
N VAL A 332 22.43 8.19 -12.44
CA VAL A 332 22.38 9.58 -11.92
C VAL A 332 22.08 9.58 -10.41
N PRO A 333 22.88 10.26 -9.56
CA PRO A 333 22.59 10.40 -8.14
C PRO A 333 21.32 11.21 -7.87
N LEU A 334 20.47 10.74 -6.95
CA LEU A 334 19.16 11.33 -6.66
C LEU A 334 19.22 12.47 -5.61
N ASN A 335 18.23 13.37 -5.65
CA ASN A 335 18.17 14.59 -4.85
C ASN A 335 17.76 14.37 -3.37
N THR A 336 18.04 15.33 -2.48
CA THR A 336 17.72 15.28 -1.03
C THR A 336 17.10 16.57 -0.49
N GLU A 337 16.39 16.50 0.64
CA GLU A 337 15.80 17.68 1.32
C GLU A 337 16.85 18.69 1.80
N ILE A 338 18.04 18.22 2.17
CA ILE A 338 19.16 19.09 2.57
C ILE A 338 19.65 19.91 1.37
N GLN A 339 19.83 19.24 0.22
CA GLN A 339 20.18 19.89 -1.05
C GLN A 339 19.10 20.89 -1.50
N LEU A 340 17.82 20.63 -1.22
CA LEU A 340 16.75 21.62 -1.47
C LEU A 340 16.93 22.88 -0.62
N LEU A 341 17.14 22.75 0.69
CA LEU A 341 17.33 23.91 1.58
C LEU A 341 18.58 24.72 1.20
N GLU A 342 19.68 24.05 0.84
CA GLU A 342 20.88 24.70 0.30
C GLU A 342 20.59 25.40 -1.04
N THR A 343 19.75 24.82 -1.90
CA THR A 343 19.37 25.44 -3.19
C THR A 343 18.46 26.65 -3.00
N TYR A 344 17.49 26.60 -2.07
CA TYR A 344 16.69 27.76 -1.67
C TYR A 344 17.56 28.90 -1.13
N ASP A 345 18.52 28.62 -0.23
CA ASP A 345 19.44 29.64 0.29
C ASP A 345 20.23 30.30 -0.84
N ASN A 346 20.83 29.51 -1.74
CA ASN A 346 21.59 30.02 -2.89
C ASN A 346 20.72 30.84 -3.85
N PHE A 347 19.48 30.42 -4.13
CA PHE A 347 18.57 31.14 -5.03
C PHE A 347 18.06 32.44 -4.40
N ALA A 348 17.70 32.43 -3.11
CA ALA A 348 17.35 33.64 -2.36
C ALA A 348 18.50 34.65 -2.35
N PHE A 349 19.74 34.20 -2.10
CA PHE A 349 20.93 35.06 -2.21
C PHE A 349 21.13 35.60 -3.63
N PHE A 350 20.93 34.82 -4.68
CA PHE A 350 21.05 35.30 -6.06
C PHE A 350 20.09 36.47 -6.35
N VAL A 351 18.80 36.31 -6.01
CA VAL A 351 17.77 37.33 -6.29
C VAL A 351 17.93 38.56 -5.38
N GLY A 352 18.22 38.37 -4.09
CA GLY A 352 18.47 39.48 -3.17
C GLY A 352 19.68 40.33 -3.54
N ASN A 353 20.74 39.72 -4.09
CA ASN A 353 21.94 40.45 -4.54
C ASN A 353 21.71 41.26 -5.82
N ASP A 354 20.87 40.81 -6.77
CA ASP A 354 20.57 41.57 -8.01
C ASP A 354 19.85 42.89 -7.71
N ILE A 355 18.98 42.87 -6.70
CA ILE A 355 18.21 44.04 -6.24
C ILE A 355 18.98 44.86 -5.18
N GLY A 356 20.04 44.28 -4.59
CA GLY A 356 20.93 44.95 -3.64
C GLY A 356 20.42 44.98 -2.19
N LEU A 357 19.64 43.98 -1.78
CA LEU A 357 19.17 43.85 -0.40
C LEU A 357 20.32 43.60 0.59
N VAL A 358 20.13 44.11 1.81
CA VAL A 358 21.08 43.93 2.92
C VAL A 358 20.65 42.73 3.76
N ILE A 359 21.61 41.90 4.19
CA ILE A 359 21.34 40.79 5.11
C ILE A 359 20.92 41.35 6.47
N GLY A 360 19.76 40.92 6.97
CA GLY A 360 19.15 41.41 8.22
C GLY A 360 18.20 42.60 8.06
N ASP A 361 17.84 42.98 6.83
CA ASP A 361 16.68 43.83 6.55
C ASP A 361 15.44 42.97 6.26
N ASP A 362 14.97 42.25 7.29
CA ASP A 362 13.96 41.20 7.17
C ASP A 362 12.63 41.71 6.56
N GLU A 363 12.30 42.99 6.76
CA GLU A 363 11.14 43.63 6.13
C GLU A 363 11.30 43.70 4.60
N SER A 364 12.42 44.19 4.10
CA SER A 364 12.68 44.27 2.65
C SER A 364 12.76 42.88 2.00
N TRP A 365 13.33 41.89 2.69
CA TRP A 365 13.32 40.50 2.22
C TRP A 365 11.91 39.89 2.22
N PHE A 366 11.06 40.21 3.19
CA PHE A 366 9.68 39.74 3.22
C PHE A 366 8.86 40.38 2.09
N GLN A 367 8.98 41.69 1.87
CA GLN A 367 8.34 42.40 0.76
C GLN A 367 8.76 41.82 -0.59
N LEU A 368 10.06 41.48 -0.77
CA LEU A 368 10.57 40.83 -1.97
C LEU A 368 9.86 39.50 -2.26
N ALA A 369 9.67 38.66 -1.24
CA ALA A 369 8.96 37.38 -1.40
C ALA A 369 7.52 37.60 -1.91
N GLN A 370 6.82 38.60 -1.38
CA GLN A 370 5.45 38.94 -1.76
C GLN A 370 5.33 39.45 -3.21
N GLU A 371 6.32 40.19 -3.71
CA GLU A 371 6.36 40.59 -5.13
C GLU A 371 6.51 39.37 -6.07
N PHE A 372 7.15 38.30 -5.58
CA PHE A 372 7.32 37.06 -6.32
C PHE A 372 6.17 36.05 -6.19
N GLU A 373 5.34 36.08 -5.15
CA GLU A 373 4.20 35.14 -4.94
C GLU A 373 3.35 34.94 -6.21
N ILE A 374 3.11 36.01 -6.99
CA ILE A 374 2.28 36.00 -8.21
C ILE A 374 3.12 35.80 -9.50
N THR A 375 4.42 36.10 -9.47
CA THR A 375 5.27 36.24 -10.67
C THR A 375 6.31 35.12 -10.85
N SER A 376 6.86 34.60 -9.75
CA SER A 376 7.61 33.34 -9.67
C SER A 376 7.39 32.73 -8.27
N PRO A 377 6.40 31.82 -8.12
CA PRO A 377 6.14 31.16 -6.84
C PRO A 377 7.33 30.35 -6.30
N ILE A 378 8.21 29.86 -7.19
CA ILE A 378 9.45 29.15 -6.83
C ILE A 378 10.42 30.13 -6.14
N THR A 379 10.57 31.35 -6.69
CA THR A 379 11.37 32.42 -6.06
C THR A 379 10.77 32.81 -4.71
N ALA A 380 9.45 32.96 -4.60
CA ALA A 380 8.78 33.26 -3.34
C ALA A 380 9.01 32.18 -2.27
N ARG A 381 8.90 30.89 -2.64
CA ARG A 381 9.25 29.77 -1.75
C ARG A 381 10.70 29.81 -1.30
N ALA A 382 11.66 30.06 -2.21
CA ALA A 382 13.06 30.17 -1.86
C ALA A 382 13.33 31.30 -0.85
N VAL A 383 12.76 32.49 -1.06
CA VAL A 383 12.95 33.63 -0.14
C VAL A 383 12.25 33.42 1.21
N HIS A 384 11.03 32.86 1.24
CA HIS A 384 10.37 32.52 2.51
C HIS A 384 11.09 31.38 3.26
N ALA A 385 11.65 30.39 2.56
CA ALA A 385 12.46 29.33 3.18
C ALA A 385 13.78 29.85 3.76
N TYR A 386 14.40 30.83 3.09
CA TYR A 386 15.54 31.57 3.63
C TYR A 386 15.13 32.34 4.90
N LEU A 387 14.04 33.12 4.88
CA LEU A 387 13.59 33.90 6.05
C LEU A 387 13.14 33.04 7.24
N ALA A 388 12.41 31.95 7.00
CA ALA A 388 11.97 31.02 8.04
C ALA A 388 13.15 30.40 8.83
N ARG A 389 14.33 30.35 8.23
CA ARG A 389 15.56 29.82 8.84
C ARG A 389 16.56 30.89 9.30
N ASN A 390 16.57 32.09 8.70
CA ASN A 390 17.65 33.07 8.86
C ASN A 390 17.20 34.49 9.28
N ALA A 391 15.89 34.77 9.44
CA ALA A 391 15.43 36.07 9.94
C ALA A 391 15.93 36.35 11.38
N TYR A 392 16.19 37.62 11.68
CA TYR A 392 16.57 38.11 13.01
C TYR A 392 15.35 38.47 13.87
N ASP A 393 14.25 38.88 13.24
CA ASP A 393 12.98 39.15 13.91
C ASP A 393 12.04 37.94 13.84
N SER A 394 11.61 37.47 15.00
CA SER A 394 10.65 36.38 15.17
C SER A 394 9.31 36.61 14.46
N GLU A 395 8.84 37.85 14.28
CA GLU A 395 7.59 38.11 13.55
C GLU A 395 7.74 37.75 12.07
N TYR A 396 8.86 38.13 11.45
CA TYR A 396 9.16 37.80 10.05
C TYR A 396 9.51 36.31 9.86
N GLN A 397 10.10 35.67 10.88
CA GLN A 397 10.29 34.22 10.91
C GLN A 397 8.95 33.48 10.95
N GLU A 398 8.03 33.85 11.85
CA GLU A 398 6.68 33.27 11.95
C GLU A 398 5.91 33.45 10.62
N ARG A 399 5.88 34.69 10.11
CA ARG A 399 5.15 35.04 8.89
C ARG A 399 5.68 34.32 7.66
N SER A 400 7.00 34.16 7.51
CA SER A 400 7.58 33.42 6.38
C SER A 400 7.44 31.90 6.52
N THR A 401 7.50 31.36 7.74
CA THR A 401 7.23 29.93 7.99
C THR A 401 5.81 29.57 7.56
N ARG A 402 4.84 30.43 7.87
CA ARG A 402 3.44 30.32 7.43
C ARG A 402 3.30 30.44 5.92
N ALA A 403 3.82 31.51 5.32
CA ALA A 403 3.73 31.74 3.88
C ALA A 403 4.38 30.61 3.04
N LEU A 404 5.50 30.03 3.50
CA LEU A 404 6.10 28.86 2.86
C LEU A 404 5.18 27.63 2.91
N ALA A 405 4.57 27.35 4.06
CA ALA A 405 3.63 26.23 4.20
C ALA A 405 2.41 26.40 3.28
N ASP A 406 1.87 27.61 3.20
CA ASP A 406 0.74 27.94 2.33
C ASP A 406 1.13 27.81 0.84
N LEU A 407 2.28 28.36 0.41
CA LEU A 407 2.79 28.24 -0.98
C LEU A 407 3.14 26.80 -1.40
N LEU A 408 3.59 25.95 -0.47
CA LEU A 408 3.81 24.52 -0.73
C LEU A 408 2.48 23.78 -0.89
N ASN A 409 1.49 24.10 -0.06
CA ASN A 409 0.13 23.56 -0.13
C ASN A 409 -0.59 24.00 -1.43
N GLU A 410 -0.46 25.27 -1.85
CA GLU A 410 -0.99 25.77 -3.13
C GLU A 410 -0.31 25.13 -4.35
N ALA A 411 0.98 24.83 -4.27
CA ALA A 411 1.71 24.10 -5.30
C ALA A 411 1.43 22.58 -5.33
N ALA A 412 0.53 22.08 -4.45
CA ALA A 412 0.24 20.66 -4.24
C ALA A 412 1.46 19.81 -3.80
N LEU A 413 2.53 20.42 -3.30
CA LEU A 413 3.76 19.78 -2.86
C LEU A 413 3.61 19.17 -1.44
N GLN A 414 2.52 18.44 -1.19
CA GLN A 414 2.17 17.91 0.14
C GLN A 414 3.23 16.95 0.69
N ASN A 415 3.81 16.08 -0.15
CA ASN A 415 4.91 15.18 0.23
C ASN A 415 6.13 15.96 0.75
N LEU A 416 6.41 17.13 0.18
CA LEU A 416 7.50 18.00 0.61
C LEU A 416 7.16 18.76 1.90
N LEU A 417 5.92 19.25 2.03
CA LEU A 417 5.43 19.88 3.27
C LEU A 417 5.56 18.92 4.46
N ASP A 418 5.11 17.66 4.29
CA ASP A 418 5.23 16.60 5.30
C ASP A 418 6.71 16.26 5.62
N ARG A 419 7.58 16.18 4.60
CA ARG A 419 9.03 15.96 4.78
C ARG A 419 9.67 17.09 5.62
N LEU A 420 9.36 18.35 5.31
CA LEU A 420 9.95 19.53 5.96
C LEU A 420 9.43 19.75 7.40
N PHE A 421 8.11 19.80 7.61
CA PHE A 421 7.52 20.17 8.90
C PHE A 421 7.35 19.00 9.88
N VAL A 422 7.17 17.77 9.40
CA VAL A 422 6.77 16.63 10.26
C VAL A 422 7.83 15.54 10.32
N ARG A 423 8.30 15.02 9.18
CA ARG A 423 9.25 13.89 9.16
C ARG A 423 10.64 14.29 9.67
N ASN A 424 11.19 15.39 9.13
CA ASN A 424 12.56 15.82 9.41
C ASN A 424 12.63 17.00 10.42
N ASN A 425 11.49 17.58 10.81
CA ASN A 425 11.36 18.71 11.75
C ASN A 425 12.35 19.86 11.43
N LEU A 426 12.36 20.30 10.17
CA LEU A 426 13.24 21.36 9.67
C LEU A 426 12.64 22.76 9.87
N LEU A 427 11.35 22.85 10.24
CA LEU A 427 10.56 24.06 10.48
C LEU A 427 9.56 23.82 11.63
N ASP A 428 9.09 24.88 12.31
CA ASP A 428 8.22 24.78 13.49
C ASP A 428 6.72 24.68 13.14
N VAL A 429 6.00 23.82 13.87
CA VAL A 429 4.56 23.57 13.77
C VAL A 429 3.74 24.50 14.69
N SER A 430 4.32 25.06 15.75
CA SER A 430 3.56 25.88 16.72
C SER A 430 2.91 27.13 16.08
N MET A 431 3.53 27.63 15.01
CA MET A 431 3.17 28.85 14.27
C MET A 431 1.97 28.72 13.32
N VAL A 432 1.30 27.56 13.26
CA VAL A 432 0.18 27.32 12.32
C VAL A 432 -1.22 27.51 12.95
N SER A 433 -2.25 27.66 12.11
CA SER A 433 -3.64 27.94 12.54
C SER A 433 -4.27 26.78 13.33
N HIS A 434 -5.30 27.03 14.16
CA HIS A 434 -6.00 25.97 14.91
C HIS A 434 -6.57 24.85 14.02
N GLU A 435 -7.02 25.17 12.80
CA GLU A 435 -7.48 24.16 11.84
C GLU A 435 -6.32 23.28 11.37
N LEU A 436 -5.16 23.89 11.05
CA LEU A 436 -3.95 23.15 10.69
C LEU A 436 -3.35 22.40 11.90
N GLN A 437 -3.44 22.94 13.13
CA GLN A 437 -3.10 22.24 14.37
C GLN A 437 -4.04 21.06 14.63
N THR A 438 -5.35 21.18 14.37
CA THR A 438 -6.30 20.08 14.50
C THR A 438 -6.09 19.02 13.41
N ARG A 439 -5.76 19.45 12.18
CA ARG A 439 -5.37 18.57 11.07
C ARG A 439 -4.10 17.81 11.40
N LEU A 440 -3.05 18.51 11.86
CA LEU A 440 -1.78 17.92 12.28
C LEU A 440 -1.92 17.07 13.54
N ALA A 441 -2.72 17.45 14.55
CA ALA A 441 -2.96 16.63 15.74
C ALA A 441 -3.71 15.33 15.40
N ASN A 442 -4.71 15.36 14.51
CA ASN A 442 -5.36 14.15 14.03
C ASN A 442 -4.44 13.31 13.13
N THR A 443 -3.56 13.95 12.35
CA THR A 443 -2.48 13.26 11.61
C THR A 443 -1.46 12.61 12.56
N LEU A 444 -1.05 13.29 13.64
CA LEU A 444 -0.17 12.78 14.68
C LEU A 444 -0.81 11.63 15.47
N LEU A 445 -2.11 11.71 15.79
CA LEU A 445 -2.87 10.61 16.38
C LEU A 445 -2.95 9.38 15.46
N LYS A 446 -3.11 9.58 14.14
CA LYS A 446 -3.02 8.51 13.12
C LYS A 446 -1.59 7.95 13.00
N GLN A 447 -0.59 8.82 13.10
CA GLN A 447 0.85 8.48 13.13
C GLN A 447 1.33 7.97 14.52
N LYS A 448 0.42 7.86 15.50
CA LYS A 448 0.64 7.35 16.86
C LYS A 448 1.60 8.19 17.74
N ASP A 449 1.82 9.46 17.39
CA ASP A 449 2.56 10.43 18.21
C ASP A 449 1.66 11.03 19.31
N TYR A 450 1.36 10.18 20.29
CA TYR A 450 0.41 10.50 21.35
C TYR A 450 0.90 11.60 22.31
N GLU A 451 2.22 11.80 22.46
CA GLU A 451 2.77 12.81 23.37
C GLU A 451 2.60 14.23 22.81
N LYS A 452 2.88 14.44 21.50
CA LYS A 452 2.58 15.71 20.83
C LYS A 452 1.08 15.95 20.69
N ALA A 453 0.28 14.91 20.49
CA ALA A 453 -1.18 15.05 20.52
C ALA A 453 -1.70 15.45 21.92
N LEU A 454 -1.14 14.88 23.00
CA LEU A 454 -1.54 15.17 24.38
C LEU A 454 -1.15 16.59 24.83
N SER A 455 -0.02 17.13 24.34
CA SER A 455 0.37 18.52 24.62
C SER A 455 -0.59 19.54 23.99
N ILE A 456 -1.25 19.18 22.89
CA ILE A 456 -2.30 19.98 22.23
C ILE A 456 -3.67 19.86 22.94
N ILE A 457 -3.92 18.79 23.72
CA ILE A 457 -5.27 18.42 24.23
C ILE A 457 -5.59 18.88 25.66
N ASN A 458 -4.60 19.14 26.52
CA ASN A 458 -4.71 19.08 27.99
C ASN A 458 -5.51 20.22 28.72
N VAL A 459 -6.75 20.54 28.30
CA VAL A 459 -7.46 21.80 28.66
C VAL A 459 -9.03 21.69 28.86
N MET A 460 -9.62 20.67 29.56
CA MET A 460 -11.12 20.35 29.60
C MET A 460 -11.80 19.89 30.96
N ALA A 461 -13.13 19.53 31.01
CA ALA A 461 -14.00 19.41 32.25
C ALA A 461 -15.17 18.30 32.31
N LYS A 462 -16.17 18.36 33.26
CA LYS A 462 -17.19 17.29 33.65
C LYS A 462 -18.65 17.80 34.07
N PRO A 463 -19.76 16.98 33.99
CA PRO A 463 -21.15 17.22 34.50
C PRO A 463 -21.74 16.25 35.61
N GLU A 464 -23.09 16.27 35.88
CA GLU A 464 -23.76 15.72 37.11
C GLU A 464 -25.02 14.79 37.06
N GLU A 465 -25.92 14.77 36.04
CA GLU A 465 -27.28 14.15 36.19
C GLU A 465 -27.38 12.60 36.02
N PRO A 466 -28.39 11.91 36.60
CA PRO A 466 -28.57 10.46 36.49
C PRO A 466 -28.70 9.90 35.06
N ALA A 467 -29.47 10.57 34.18
CA ALA A 467 -29.59 10.18 32.77
C ALA A 467 -28.30 10.41 31.96
N GLN A 468 -27.30 11.06 32.56
CA GLN A 468 -25.97 11.33 32.00
C GLN A 468 -24.89 10.43 32.63
N LEU A 469 -25.24 9.54 33.58
CA LEU A 469 -24.26 8.69 34.26
C LEU A 469 -23.68 7.61 33.36
N GLU A 470 -24.51 6.92 32.56
CA GLU A 470 -24.02 5.92 31.61
C GLU A 470 -23.03 6.56 30.62
N SER A 471 -23.45 7.63 29.92
CA SER A 471 -22.60 8.34 28.97
C SER A 471 -21.36 8.98 29.60
N TRP A 472 -21.43 9.42 30.86
CA TRP A 472 -20.23 9.88 31.59
C TRP A 472 -19.27 8.73 31.90
N PHE A 473 -19.75 7.58 32.40
CA PHE A 473 -18.92 6.41 32.63
C PHE A 473 -18.26 5.92 31.34
N LEU A 474 -19.01 5.83 30.23
CA LEU A 474 -18.45 5.48 28.92
C LEU A 474 -17.41 6.52 28.47
N THR A 475 -17.70 7.82 28.55
CA THR A 475 -16.72 8.88 28.17
C THR A 475 -15.42 8.79 28.99
N GLN A 476 -15.52 8.51 30.28
CA GLN A 476 -14.35 8.32 31.14
C GLN A 476 -13.65 6.98 30.91
N ALA A 477 -14.37 5.91 30.57
CA ALA A 477 -13.77 4.65 30.14
C ALA A 477 -12.95 4.85 28.86
N ARG A 478 -13.48 5.55 27.85
CA ARG A 478 -12.73 5.88 26.61
C ARG A 478 -11.47 6.71 26.87
N ILE A 479 -11.51 7.66 27.81
CA ILE A 479 -10.33 8.43 28.22
C ILE A 479 -9.35 7.55 29.01
N ALA A 480 -9.82 6.75 29.98
CA ALA A 480 -9.01 5.83 30.76
C ALA A 480 -8.29 4.79 29.88
N ILE A 481 -9.02 4.18 28.94
CA ILE A 481 -8.51 3.35 27.85
C ILE A 481 -7.41 4.12 27.09
N SER A 482 -7.68 5.36 26.69
CA SER A 482 -6.73 6.19 25.93
C SER A 482 -5.47 6.63 26.70
N ILE A 483 -5.43 6.46 28.02
CA ILE A 483 -4.24 6.66 28.87
C ILE A 483 -3.72 5.36 29.51
N GLY A 484 -4.22 4.19 29.08
CA GLY A 484 -3.76 2.88 29.55
C GLY A 484 -4.31 2.39 30.90
N GLU A 485 -5.28 3.09 31.51
CA GLU A 485 -5.92 2.69 32.77
C GLU A 485 -7.00 1.59 32.56
N TYR A 486 -6.65 0.48 31.90
CA TYR A 486 -7.58 -0.58 31.50
C TYR A 486 -8.32 -1.22 32.69
N ASP A 487 -7.64 -1.45 33.82
CA ASP A 487 -8.25 -1.91 35.08
C ASP A 487 -9.40 -1.02 35.56
N ARG A 488 -9.28 0.29 35.38
CA ARG A 488 -10.30 1.27 35.73
C ARG A 488 -11.46 1.21 34.74
N SER A 489 -11.17 1.05 33.46
CA SER A 489 -12.20 0.83 32.43
C SER A 489 -13.01 -0.46 32.67
N GLY A 490 -12.34 -1.59 32.93
CA GLY A 490 -12.99 -2.88 33.17
C GLY A 490 -13.99 -2.84 34.32
N ARG A 491 -13.64 -2.20 35.44
CA ARG A 491 -14.58 -1.99 36.57
C ARG A 491 -15.77 -1.09 36.21
N LEU A 492 -15.57 -0.07 35.37
CA LEU A 492 -16.66 0.79 34.88
C LEU A 492 -17.60 0.03 33.92
N LEU A 493 -17.10 -0.99 33.22
CA LEU A 493 -17.87 -1.85 32.33
C LEU A 493 -18.60 -2.99 33.06
N ASP A 494 -17.97 -3.65 34.05
CA ASP A 494 -18.65 -4.67 34.87
C ASP A 494 -19.83 -4.06 35.65
N GLU A 495 -19.70 -2.83 36.18
CA GLU A 495 -20.81 -2.07 36.79
C GLU A 495 -21.93 -1.76 35.78
N ALA A 496 -21.59 -1.46 34.51
CA ALA A 496 -22.59 -1.22 33.46
C ALA A 496 -23.34 -2.52 33.05
N ILE A 497 -22.63 -3.63 32.87
CA ILE A 497 -23.20 -4.93 32.49
C ILE A 497 -24.04 -5.53 33.62
N SER A 498 -23.56 -5.48 34.87
CA SER A 498 -24.19 -6.16 36.01
C SER A 498 -25.55 -5.58 36.41
N ASN A 499 -25.87 -4.36 35.97
CA ASN A 499 -27.17 -3.72 36.19
C ASN A 499 -28.20 -4.05 35.08
N LEU A 500 -27.87 -4.92 34.12
CA LEU A 500 -28.79 -5.39 33.08
C LEU A 500 -29.57 -6.66 33.51
N PRO A 501 -30.81 -6.86 33.01
CA PRO A 501 -31.57 -8.07 33.27
C PRO A 501 -31.07 -9.27 32.45
N LEU A 502 -31.45 -10.48 32.87
CA LEU A 502 -31.07 -11.76 32.24
C LEU A 502 -31.49 -11.94 30.77
N GLN A 503 -32.40 -11.08 30.28
CA GLN A 503 -32.78 -10.93 28.88
C GLN A 503 -32.79 -9.42 28.61
N ALA A 504 -31.63 -8.87 28.25
CA ALA A 504 -31.41 -7.44 28.12
C ALA A 504 -31.98 -6.87 26.81
N GLU A 505 -32.36 -5.60 26.81
CA GLU A 505 -32.75 -4.89 25.59
C GLU A 505 -31.52 -4.62 24.71
N GLN A 506 -31.66 -4.84 23.39
CA GLN A 506 -30.58 -4.71 22.41
C GLN A 506 -29.82 -3.37 22.52
N SER A 507 -30.53 -2.26 22.77
CA SER A 507 -29.91 -0.94 22.86
C SER A 507 -28.85 -0.82 23.95
N ALA A 508 -28.97 -1.60 25.04
CA ALA A 508 -27.97 -1.63 26.11
C ALA A 508 -26.76 -2.48 25.72
N ILE A 509 -26.99 -3.62 25.04
CA ILE A 509 -25.93 -4.48 24.50
C ILE A 509 -25.09 -3.69 23.50
N ASP A 510 -25.71 -2.94 22.58
CA ASP A 510 -25.00 -2.17 21.55
C ASP A 510 -24.11 -1.04 22.12
N ARG A 511 -24.57 -0.30 23.15
CA ARG A 511 -23.77 0.76 23.78
C ARG A 511 -22.61 0.24 24.61
N ILE A 512 -22.73 -0.97 25.16
CA ILE A 512 -21.62 -1.65 25.83
C ILE A 512 -20.66 -2.26 24.80
N LYS A 513 -21.17 -2.88 23.72
CA LYS A 513 -20.34 -3.34 22.59
C LYS A 513 -19.42 -2.23 22.08
N GLN A 514 -19.92 -0.99 21.95
CA GLN A 514 -19.11 0.17 21.54
C GLN A 514 -17.85 0.41 22.40
N VAL A 515 -17.92 0.23 23.73
CA VAL A 515 -16.76 0.46 24.63
C VAL A 515 -15.96 -0.83 24.91
N VAL A 516 -16.51 -2.00 24.57
CA VAL A 516 -15.70 -3.22 24.37
C VAL A 516 -14.91 -3.14 23.06
N TYR A 517 -15.43 -2.49 22.02
CA TYR A 517 -14.63 -2.15 20.83
C TYR A 517 -13.51 -1.18 21.18
N ASP A 518 -13.75 -0.15 22.01
CA ASP A 518 -12.65 0.70 22.52
C ASP A 518 -11.57 -0.09 23.30
N LEU A 519 -11.90 -1.25 23.88
CA LEU A 519 -10.91 -2.16 24.49
C LEU A 519 -10.18 -3.02 23.45
N GLN A 520 -10.85 -3.49 22.39
CA GLN A 520 -10.19 -4.16 21.25
C GLN A 520 -9.27 -3.20 20.51
N ASP A 521 -9.70 -1.97 20.23
CA ASP A 521 -8.92 -0.87 19.65
C ASP A 521 -7.62 -0.58 20.43
N ARG A 522 -7.56 -1.01 21.69
CA ARG A 522 -6.39 -0.87 22.59
C ARG A 522 -5.85 -2.21 23.10
N ASN A 523 -6.02 -3.26 22.30
CA ASN A 523 -5.43 -4.58 22.43
C ASN A 523 -5.71 -5.31 23.75
N GLN A 524 -6.83 -5.01 24.42
CA GLN A 524 -7.29 -5.74 25.59
C GLN A 524 -8.15 -6.94 25.18
N HIS A 525 -7.65 -7.72 24.22
CA HIS A 525 -8.42 -8.76 23.51
C HIS A 525 -8.82 -9.92 24.39
N ASP A 526 -7.94 -10.40 25.28
CA ASP A 526 -8.29 -11.38 26.32
C ASP A 526 -9.51 -10.93 27.14
N LEU A 527 -9.56 -9.65 27.50
CA LEU A 527 -10.64 -9.05 28.29
C LEU A 527 -11.90 -8.88 27.44
N ALA A 528 -11.76 -8.47 26.18
CA ALA A 528 -12.87 -8.37 25.22
C ALA A 528 -13.52 -9.74 24.94
N ILE A 529 -12.73 -10.80 24.68
CA ILE A 529 -13.21 -12.18 24.52
C ILE A 529 -13.98 -12.63 25.76
N GLN A 530 -13.43 -12.39 26.96
CA GLN A 530 -14.13 -12.71 28.20
C GLN A 530 -15.50 -12.02 28.29
N PHE A 531 -15.65 -10.79 27.81
CA PHE A 531 -16.94 -10.10 27.77
C PHE A 531 -17.86 -10.58 26.64
N PHE A 532 -17.35 -10.86 25.43
CA PHE A 532 -18.16 -11.43 24.34
C PHE A 532 -18.66 -12.85 24.64
N VAL A 533 -17.84 -13.70 25.27
CA VAL A 533 -18.25 -15.05 25.70
C VAL A 533 -19.29 -14.97 26.82
N LYS A 534 -19.12 -14.08 27.81
CA LYS A 534 -20.17 -13.81 28.83
C LYS A 534 -21.49 -13.37 28.20
N LEU A 535 -21.48 -12.69 27.05
CA LEU A 535 -22.67 -12.28 26.30
C LEU A 535 -23.25 -13.41 25.44
N TYR A 536 -22.44 -14.33 24.91
CA TYR A 536 -22.89 -15.49 24.12
C TYR A 536 -23.86 -16.39 24.91
N ASP A 537 -23.58 -16.61 26.20
CA ASP A 537 -24.46 -17.37 27.10
C ASP A 537 -25.72 -16.59 27.54
N LYS A 538 -25.83 -15.30 27.22
CA LYS A 538 -27.05 -14.49 27.37
C LYS A 538 -27.83 -14.36 26.06
N ALA A 539 -27.18 -14.59 24.93
CA ALA A 539 -27.78 -14.50 23.61
C ALA A 539 -28.77 -15.64 23.34
N ILE A 540 -29.98 -15.27 22.95
CA ILE A 540 -31.10 -16.19 22.71
C ILE A 540 -31.09 -16.66 21.25
N GLU A 541 -30.69 -15.80 20.31
CA GLU A 541 -30.86 -16.05 18.87
C GLU A 541 -29.57 -16.55 18.19
N THR A 542 -29.74 -17.38 17.14
CA THR A 542 -28.61 -17.90 16.35
C THR A 542 -27.82 -16.78 15.66
N GLN A 543 -28.47 -15.65 15.35
CA GLN A 543 -27.83 -14.52 14.69
C GLN A 543 -26.84 -13.79 15.62
N ASP A 544 -27.23 -13.52 16.87
CA ASP A 544 -26.33 -12.98 17.90
C ASP A 544 -25.09 -13.87 18.10
N ARG A 545 -25.29 -15.20 18.07
CA ARG A 545 -24.22 -16.19 18.23
C ARG A 545 -23.24 -16.17 17.06
N ARG A 546 -23.73 -16.03 15.82
CA ARG A 546 -22.90 -15.81 14.63
C ARG A 546 -22.15 -14.47 14.72
N GLU A 547 -22.81 -13.39 15.19
CA GLU A 547 -22.19 -12.07 15.42
C GLU A 547 -21.06 -12.14 16.45
N LEU A 548 -21.30 -12.79 17.59
CA LEU A 548 -20.31 -12.95 18.66
C LEU A 548 -19.17 -13.89 18.29
N LEU A 549 -19.39 -14.97 17.52
CA LEU A 549 -18.30 -15.77 16.96
C LEU A 549 -17.41 -14.94 16.03
N ARG A 550 -17.98 -13.99 15.27
CA ARG A 550 -17.20 -13.05 14.47
C ARG A 550 -16.42 -12.05 15.33
N TRP A 551 -17.00 -11.47 16.39
CA TRP A 551 -16.26 -10.59 17.32
C TRP A 551 -15.16 -11.32 18.12
N ILE A 552 -15.39 -12.58 18.49
CA ILE A 552 -14.39 -13.46 19.10
C ILE A 552 -13.27 -13.77 18.10
N SER A 553 -13.60 -14.08 16.85
CA SER A 553 -12.59 -14.25 15.80
C SER A 553 -11.81 -12.97 15.52
N GLU A 554 -12.44 -11.80 15.59
CA GLU A 554 -11.76 -10.50 15.45
C GLU A 554 -10.82 -10.21 16.63
N SER A 555 -11.10 -10.80 17.80
CA SER A 555 -10.20 -10.75 18.94
C SER A 555 -9.05 -11.76 18.82
N TYR A 556 -9.28 -12.99 18.34
CA TYR A 556 -8.20 -13.94 18.04
C TYR A 556 -7.27 -13.44 16.93
N SER A 557 -7.85 -12.89 15.85
CA SER A 557 -7.16 -12.17 14.79
C SER A 557 -6.27 -11.06 15.37
N ALA A 558 -6.83 -10.20 16.22
CA ALA A 558 -6.05 -9.12 16.82
C ALA A 558 -5.12 -9.55 17.98
N MET A 559 -5.09 -10.85 18.33
CA MET A 559 -4.04 -11.51 19.15
C MET A 559 -3.06 -12.34 18.28
N GLU A 560 -3.12 -12.20 16.95
CA GLU A 560 -2.29 -12.89 15.97
C GLU A 560 -2.48 -14.42 15.89
N ASP A 561 -3.50 -14.97 16.57
CA ASP A 561 -3.94 -16.36 16.40
C ASP A 561 -4.89 -16.49 15.19
N TYR A 562 -4.35 -16.12 14.04
CA TYR A 562 -5.03 -16.09 12.76
C TYR A 562 -5.44 -17.49 12.28
N VAL A 563 -4.70 -18.52 12.69
CA VAL A 563 -5.01 -19.93 12.40
C VAL A 563 -6.34 -20.31 13.06
N ASN A 564 -6.53 -20.00 14.35
CA ASN A 564 -7.80 -20.24 15.03
C ASN A 564 -8.90 -19.26 14.60
N ALA A 565 -8.57 -18.01 14.25
CA ALA A 565 -9.55 -17.05 13.72
C ALA A 565 -10.14 -17.52 12.37
N SER A 566 -9.30 -17.99 11.44
CA SER A 566 -9.71 -18.60 10.16
C SER A 566 -10.72 -19.72 10.38
N GLU A 567 -10.39 -20.66 11.26
CA GLU A 567 -11.23 -21.82 11.59
C GLU A 567 -12.53 -21.41 12.30
N GLN A 568 -12.52 -20.39 13.18
CA GLN A 568 -13.75 -19.87 13.80
C GLN A 568 -14.70 -19.22 12.78
N LEU A 569 -14.17 -18.62 11.72
CA LEU A 569 -14.98 -18.01 10.67
C LEU A 569 -15.50 -19.03 9.65
N LEU A 570 -14.69 -20.05 9.30
CA LEU A 570 -15.19 -21.22 8.58
C LEU A 570 -16.33 -21.89 9.37
N ARG A 571 -16.22 -22.02 10.69
CA ARG A 571 -17.28 -22.55 11.57
C ARG A 571 -18.51 -21.64 11.63
N SER A 572 -18.34 -20.32 11.79
CA SER A 572 -19.43 -19.34 11.75
C SER A 572 -20.21 -19.39 10.42
N ALA A 573 -19.53 -19.74 9.32
CA ALA A 573 -20.16 -20.00 8.04
C ALA A 573 -20.84 -21.39 7.94
N GLN A 574 -20.20 -22.46 8.43
CA GLN A 574 -20.74 -23.83 8.41
C GLN A 574 -21.99 -24.02 9.29
N LEU A 575 -22.25 -23.12 10.24
CA LEU A 575 -23.50 -23.09 11.02
C LEU A 575 -24.72 -22.54 10.24
N GLY A 576 -24.57 -22.20 8.96
CA GLY A 576 -25.67 -21.85 8.06
C GLY A 576 -26.27 -23.07 7.34
N ASN A 577 -27.56 -22.99 6.97
CA ASN A 577 -28.26 -24.06 6.25
C ASN A 577 -28.11 -23.99 4.72
N ASP A 578 -27.43 -22.97 4.19
CA ASP A 578 -27.16 -22.75 2.77
C ASP A 578 -25.68 -22.36 2.62
N TRP A 579 -25.05 -22.70 1.48
CA TRP A 579 -23.72 -22.20 1.13
C TRP A 579 -23.77 -20.71 0.79
N ASN A 580 -24.86 -20.25 0.16
CA ASN A 580 -24.99 -18.90 -0.38
C ASN A 580 -25.70 -17.91 0.55
N ASP A 581 -25.85 -18.20 1.85
CA ASP A 581 -26.42 -17.24 2.80
C ASP A 581 -25.49 -16.03 2.99
N GLU A 582 -26.03 -14.81 3.06
CA GLU A 582 -25.23 -13.57 3.09
C GLU A 582 -24.21 -13.58 4.24
N TRP A 583 -24.53 -14.19 5.38
CA TRP A 583 -23.61 -14.33 6.49
C TRP A 583 -22.55 -15.41 6.26
N GLY A 584 -22.91 -16.60 5.75
CA GLY A 584 -21.94 -17.65 5.44
C GLY A 584 -20.96 -17.22 4.35
N ILE A 585 -21.43 -16.47 3.35
CA ILE A 585 -20.56 -15.80 2.39
C ILE A 585 -19.66 -14.79 3.11
N ALA A 586 -20.20 -13.87 3.92
CA ALA A 586 -19.40 -12.89 4.66
C ALA A 586 -18.38 -13.52 5.63
N ALA A 587 -18.71 -14.67 6.22
CA ALA A 587 -17.86 -15.39 7.15
C ALA A 587 -16.78 -16.22 6.44
N ARG A 588 -17.04 -16.88 5.30
CA ARG A 588 -15.97 -17.49 4.48
C ARG A 588 -15.09 -16.44 3.80
N LEU A 589 -15.69 -15.31 3.41
CA LEU A 589 -14.95 -14.13 3.01
C LEU A 589 -14.01 -13.67 4.13
N LYS A 590 -14.48 -13.54 5.37
CA LYS A 590 -13.59 -13.14 6.48
C LYS A 590 -12.60 -14.24 6.87
N ALA A 591 -12.95 -15.53 6.76
CA ALA A 591 -12.02 -16.63 6.98
C ALA A 591 -10.81 -16.55 6.05
N GLY A 592 -11.02 -16.14 4.79
CA GLY A 592 -9.92 -15.83 3.86
C GLY A 592 -9.07 -14.63 4.30
N ASP A 593 -9.65 -13.61 4.94
CA ASP A 593 -8.86 -12.50 5.51
C ASP A 593 -7.92 -13.03 6.61
N GLU A 594 -8.43 -13.90 7.49
CA GLU A 594 -7.61 -14.45 8.57
C GLU A 594 -6.61 -15.51 8.06
N MET A 595 -6.93 -16.27 7.01
CA MET A 595 -5.96 -17.15 6.35
C MET A 595 -4.80 -16.31 5.81
N VAL A 596 -5.10 -15.23 5.09
CA VAL A 596 -4.11 -14.23 4.66
C VAL A 596 -3.25 -13.75 5.84
N ASN A 597 -3.87 -13.38 6.96
CA ASN A 597 -3.16 -12.87 8.12
C ASN A 597 -2.26 -13.93 8.79
N ALA A 598 -2.62 -15.23 8.70
CA ALA A 598 -1.78 -16.35 9.12
C ALA A 598 -0.57 -16.61 8.19
N GLY A 599 -0.45 -15.87 7.08
CA GLY A 599 0.52 -16.11 6.00
C GLY A 599 0.00 -17.05 4.91
N PHE A 600 -1.27 -17.44 4.96
CA PHE A 600 -1.91 -18.43 4.08
C PHE A 600 -2.73 -17.70 3.00
N VAL A 601 -2.00 -17.10 2.07
CA VAL A 601 -2.48 -16.14 1.07
C VAL A 601 -3.00 -16.82 -0.20
N ASN A 602 -2.36 -17.89 -0.66
CA ASN A 602 -2.83 -18.66 -1.81
C ASN A 602 -4.10 -19.44 -1.47
N ASP A 603 -4.22 -19.84 -0.21
CA ASP A 603 -5.39 -20.52 0.35
C ASP A 603 -6.67 -19.72 0.22
N ALA A 604 -6.62 -18.49 0.71
CA ALA A 604 -7.71 -17.54 0.60
C ALA A 604 -8.02 -17.21 -0.87
N ARG A 605 -7.05 -17.36 -1.79
CA ARG A 605 -7.27 -17.26 -3.25
C ARG A 605 -8.20 -18.34 -3.77
N VAL A 606 -8.10 -19.57 -3.28
CA VAL A 606 -9.01 -20.62 -3.70
C VAL A 606 -10.39 -20.43 -3.05
N ILE A 607 -10.47 -20.09 -1.76
CA ILE A 607 -11.74 -19.77 -1.06
C ILE A 607 -12.51 -18.66 -1.80
N TYR A 608 -11.84 -17.56 -2.16
CA TYR A 608 -12.49 -16.47 -2.88
C TYR A 608 -12.82 -16.83 -4.33
N THR A 609 -12.03 -17.67 -4.99
CA THR A 609 -12.34 -18.15 -6.36
C THR A 609 -13.60 -19.02 -6.39
N GLN A 610 -13.76 -19.92 -5.41
CA GLN A 610 -14.95 -20.75 -5.26
C GLN A 610 -16.19 -19.88 -5.04
N LEU A 611 -16.17 -19.07 -3.97
CA LEU A 611 -17.26 -18.15 -3.62
C LEU A 611 -17.66 -17.24 -4.81
N HIS A 612 -16.70 -16.73 -5.59
CA HIS A 612 -16.97 -15.85 -6.73
C HIS A 612 -17.78 -16.56 -7.82
N ASN A 613 -17.43 -17.80 -8.11
CA ASN A 613 -18.07 -18.58 -9.16
C ASN A 613 -19.50 -18.95 -8.76
N ASP A 614 -19.73 -19.29 -7.49
CA ASP A 614 -21.03 -19.67 -6.95
C ASP A 614 -21.99 -18.48 -6.75
N ALA A 615 -21.48 -17.29 -6.44
CA ALA A 615 -22.27 -16.14 -6.02
C ALA A 615 -23.29 -15.66 -7.07
N LEU A 616 -24.58 -15.93 -6.82
CA LEU A 616 -25.67 -15.62 -7.76
C LEU A 616 -25.92 -14.11 -7.93
N ASP A 617 -25.89 -13.34 -6.85
CA ASP A 617 -26.08 -11.88 -6.88
C ASP A 617 -24.86 -11.16 -7.48
N PRO A 618 -25.04 -10.25 -8.47
CA PRO A 618 -23.95 -9.48 -9.05
C PRO A 618 -23.11 -8.64 -8.08
N ARG A 619 -23.67 -8.14 -6.96
CA ARG A 619 -22.93 -7.33 -5.98
C ARG A 619 -22.06 -8.20 -5.09
N THR A 620 -22.61 -9.32 -4.60
CA THR A 620 -21.90 -10.31 -3.81
C THR A 620 -20.81 -10.98 -4.65
N ARG A 621 -21.11 -11.35 -5.91
CA ARG A 621 -20.07 -11.79 -6.85
C ARG A 621 -18.98 -10.72 -7.03
N ALA A 622 -19.34 -9.45 -7.19
CA ALA A 622 -18.36 -8.36 -7.29
C ALA A 622 -17.53 -8.18 -6.00
N LEU A 623 -18.14 -8.26 -4.82
CA LEU A 623 -17.46 -8.20 -3.52
C LEU A 623 -16.44 -9.34 -3.36
N ILE A 624 -16.83 -10.56 -3.74
CA ILE A 624 -15.94 -11.71 -3.68
C ILE A 624 -14.86 -11.62 -4.75
N SER A 625 -15.18 -11.14 -5.96
CA SER A 625 -14.16 -10.85 -6.98
C SER A 625 -13.14 -9.84 -6.45
N ALA A 626 -13.59 -8.75 -5.81
CA ALA A 626 -12.73 -7.76 -5.19
C ALA A 626 -11.86 -8.35 -4.07
N ARG A 627 -12.40 -9.28 -3.27
CA ARG A 627 -11.64 -10.07 -2.28
C ARG A 627 -10.59 -10.95 -2.96
N LEU A 628 -10.94 -11.70 -4.00
CA LEU A 628 -10.07 -12.54 -4.83
C LEU A 628 -8.87 -11.74 -5.39
N HIS A 629 -9.10 -10.48 -5.75
CA HIS A 629 -8.06 -9.55 -6.23
C HIS A 629 -7.30 -8.85 -5.08
N GLY A 630 -7.94 -8.65 -3.93
CA GLY A 630 -7.41 -7.94 -2.76
C GLY A 630 -6.59 -8.80 -1.77
N LEU A 631 -6.34 -10.06 -2.13
CA LEU A 631 -5.36 -10.91 -1.45
C LEU A 631 -3.94 -10.39 -1.71
N PRO A 632 -3.01 -10.48 -0.73
CA PRO A 632 -1.60 -10.27 -0.99
C PRO A 632 -1.09 -11.15 -2.12
N VAL A 633 0.06 -10.80 -2.68
CA VAL A 633 0.89 -11.78 -3.39
C VAL A 633 1.65 -12.56 -2.32
N SER A 634 1.75 -13.89 -2.47
CA SER A 634 2.53 -14.71 -1.53
C SER A 634 4.01 -14.47 -1.76
N ASP A 635 4.67 -13.72 -0.86
CA ASP A 635 6.13 -13.72 -0.79
C ASP A 635 6.57 -15.13 -0.34
N SER A 636 7.23 -15.82 -1.27
CA SER A 636 7.59 -17.22 -1.17
C SER A 636 8.76 -17.44 -0.20
N LEU A 637 8.74 -18.53 0.57
CA LEU A 637 9.35 -18.67 1.92
C LEU A 637 10.87 -18.39 2.02
N ASN A 638 11.24 -17.11 2.08
CA ASN A 638 12.62 -16.61 2.18
C ASN A 638 12.96 -15.99 3.55
N THR A 639 12.82 -16.74 4.65
CA THR A 639 13.46 -16.33 5.93
C THR A 639 13.75 -17.49 6.89
N GLN A 640 15.00 -17.98 6.86
CA GLN A 640 15.86 -18.15 8.05
C GLN A 640 17.34 -18.29 7.66
#